data_AF-A0A3N1KJL8-F1
#
_entry.id   AF-A0A3N1KJL8-F1
#
_cell.length_a   1.000
_cell.length_b   1.000
_cell.length_c   1.000
_cell.angle_alpha   90.00
_cell.angle_beta   90.00
_cell.angle_gamma   90.00
#
_symmetry.space_group_name_H-M   'P 1'
#
loop_
_entity.id
_entity.type
_entity.pdbx_description
1 polymer ?
#
loop_
_entity_poly.entity_id
_entity_poly.type
_entity_poly.pdbx_seq_one_letter_code
_entity_poly.pdbx_strand_id
1 'polypeptide(L)'
;MLRRLRSGLVALLGASRASEGGPSPAEVERFVALPLDRTVPVTAPPGLVADVVDLVVTLDVDDVSDRPDVIARLGEVAQETGWHLIVVVYEAEEAVGKVHAPPVVPPTLPLLEGRVARGWSTAVGWAVPHLQGTRAVLLDSTVVVSAPHLRRLVDELGDGDGGPVVVQGVLRRFDGTVATAGALRLSPLVSPASLLEGHPAEDSERLGLVDVFAADAPVLAVRSSGLTAPPPTTDMRLAVAGLSREVARRAGPHARVVSTPCGRSFETRPPVRSLDAGAQDLLVAWRALSDVDGPRALARLGFEVAADVPVSPVPPGEHAGIRVSRPLLRRSVGRAALVREPTPRLRWSLKTAAWPGERGDDWGDTHFARDLAGALTGLGQDVVVDRRLSHARPGSDDLDDVSLVLRGLDRTPLSPSALNVLWVISHPDLVSPGELGSFDLRFAASETWAGRVSGETGHVVEPLLQATDPGRFAPGPVDAELVSDVLFVGRTRGVFRPVVRDAVAAGLDVSVWGDGWSGLVPPGVVRGESLPNERLPAAYRSARVVLNDHWADMAREGFVSNRIFDALATGAPVVSDSVPGLSDSLCGLVRTYETPDDLRRIVLDIEREPEEARAERARSVAEHHSFDARARLLLDRVLVRLRTA
;
A
#
# COMPACT_ATOMS: atom_id res chain seq x y z
N MET A 1 4.47 -16.26 59.34
CA MET A 1 5.43 -16.45 60.46
C MET A 1 5.97 -17.87 60.38
N LEU A 2 7.30 -18.08 60.20
CA LEU A 2 8.04 -19.37 60.19
C LEU A 2 7.54 -20.46 59.18
N ARG A 3 8.26 -21.04 58.20
CA ARG A 3 9.69 -21.22 57.81
C ARG A 3 10.37 -22.50 58.37
N ARG A 4 10.72 -23.44 57.45
CA ARG A 4 11.52 -24.72 57.61
C ARG A 4 10.74 -25.89 58.24
N LEU A 5 11.00 -27.19 57.96
CA LEU A 5 12.19 -27.99 57.56
C LEU A 5 11.84 -28.97 56.39
N ARG A 6 12.73 -29.41 55.47
CA ARG A 6 13.84 -30.40 55.57
C ARG A 6 13.43 -31.78 56.15
N SER A 7 13.84 -32.95 55.63
CA SER A 7 14.64 -33.30 54.42
C SER A 7 14.82 -34.82 54.26
N GLY A 8 15.02 -35.32 53.03
CA GLY A 8 15.97 -36.44 52.79
C GLY A 8 15.49 -37.65 51.98
N LEU A 9 16.19 -37.94 50.87
CA LEU A 9 16.74 -39.27 50.55
C LEU A 9 17.92 -39.14 49.58
N VAL A 10 19.04 -39.83 49.82
CA VAL A 10 20.26 -39.82 48.98
C VAL A 10 20.96 -41.18 49.06
N ALA A 11 21.26 -41.78 47.89
CA ALA A 11 22.09 -42.99 47.67
C ALA A 11 21.57 -44.30 48.36
N LEU A 12 22.03 -45.52 48.05
CA LEU A 12 22.98 -46.11 47.07
C LEU A 12 22.24 -47.29 46.35
N LEU A 13 22.62 -47.91 45.22
CA LEU A 13 23.71 -47.86 44.21
C LEU A 13 23.06 -47.85 42.80
N GLY A 14 23.74 -47.76 41.64
CA GLY A 14 25.17 -47.55 41.35
C GLY A 14 25.74 -48.54 40.32
N ALA A 15 26.12 -48.06 39.12
CA ALA A 15 26.92 -48.80 38.15
C ALA A 15 27.67 -47.81 37.24
N SER A 16 29.01 -47.88 37.20
CA SER A 16 29.80 -47.09 36.26
C SER A 16 29.93 -47.82 34.93
N ARG A 17 29.64 -47.12 33.83
CA ARG A 17 30.24 -47.38 32.53
C ARG A 17 30.75 -46.07 31.97
N ALA A 18 32.07 -45.97 31.81
CA ALA A 18 32.66 -44.96 30.95
C ALA A 18 32.40 -45.37 29.49
N SER A 19 31.84 -44.47 28.70
CA SER A 19 31.73 -44.61 27.25
C SER A 19 31.98 -43.25 26.61
N GLU A 20 33.11 -43.17 25.90
CA GLU A 20 33.32 -42.35 24.71
C GLU A 20 33.04 -40.84 24.84
N GLY A 21 34.13 -40.09 25.04
CA GLY A 21 34.11 -38.64 24.89
C GLY A 21 33.96 -38.24 23.42
N GLY A 22 32.72 -38.02 22.99
CA GLY A 22 32.46 -37.03 21.95
C GLY A 22 32.88 -35.63 22.44
N PRO A 23 33.11 -34.66 21.53
CA PRO A 23 33.34 -33.29 21.96
C PRO A 23 32.13 -32.81 22.77
N SER A 24 32.38 -32.14 23.90
CA SER A 24 31.34 -31.31 24.51
C SER A 24 30.77 -30.38 23.43
N PRO A 25 29.46 -30.10 23.41
CA PRO A 25 28.99 -28.88 22.78
C PRO A 25 29.87 -27.74 23.29
N ALA A 26 30.45 -26.96 22.37
CA ALA A 26 31.14 -25.76 22.78
C ALA A 26 30.12 -24.90 23.54
N GLU A 27 30.44 -24.49 24.76
CA GLU A 27 29.56 -23.61 25.53
C GLU A 27 29.45 -22.29 24.77
N VAL A 28 28.32 -22.12 24.07
CA VAL A 28 28.07 -20.94 23.24
C VAL A 28 28.10 -19.74 24.16
N GLU A 29 29.09 -18.85 23.95
CA GLU A 29 29.32 -17.70 24.82
C GLU A 29 28.04 -16.86 24.90
N ARG A 30 27.67 -16.49 26.13
CA ARG A 30 26.35 -15.95 26.46
C ARG A 30 26.49 -14.66 27.23
N PHE A 31 25.96 -13.58 26.66
CA PHE A 31 26.11 -12.22 27.15
C PHE A 31 24.77 -11.49 27.27
N VAL A 32 24.74 -10.43 28.07
CA VAL A 32 23.58 -9.50 28.18
C VAL A 32 23.72 -8.36 27.18
N ALA A 33 22.61 -7.75 26.74
CA ALA A 33 22.64 -6.59 25.85
C ALA A 33 23.46 -5.43 26.44
N LEU A 34 24.41 -4.92 25.67
CA LEU A 34 25.43 -3.98 26.11
C LEU A 34 24.99 -2.51 25.91
N PRO A 35 25.23 -1.61 26.88
CA PRO A 35 24.94 -0.18 26.73
C PRO A 35 26.00 0.52 25.88
N LEU A 36 25.64 1.67 25.31
CA LEU A 36 26.60 2.60 24.70
C LEU A 36 27.45 3.30 25.79
N ASP A 37 28.77 3.30 25.66
CA ASP A 37 29.63 4.20 26.44
C ASP A 37 29.46 5.64 25.94
N ARG A 38 28.72 6.44 26.72
CA ARG A 38 28.45 7.85 26.43
C ARG A 38 29.48 8.80 27.06
N THR A 39 30.56 8.30 27.66
CA THR A 39 31.71 9.13 28.06
C THR A 39 32.61 9.50 26.88
N VAL A 40 32.62 8.66 25.84
CA VAL A 40 33.29 8.92 24.56
C VAL A 40 32.33 9.63 23.60
N PRO A 41 32.70 10.77 22.98
CA PRO A 41 31.89 11.41 21.95
C PRO A 41 31.73 10.52 20.72
N VAL A 42 30.50 10.15 20.38
CA VAL A 42 30.18 9.40 19.15
C VAL A 42 29.92 10.38 18.01
N THR A 43 30.83 10.40 17.04
CA THR A 43 30.78 11.21 15.81
C THR A 43 31.27 10.40 14.62
N ALA A 44 30.83 10.74 13.41
CA ALA A 44 31.37 10.14 12.19
C ALA A 44 32.89 10.42 12.05
N PRO A 45 33.67 9.51 11.44
CA PRO A 45 35.11 9.69 11.31
C PRO A 45 35.46 10.82 10.33
N PRO A 46 36.64 11.46 10.47
CA PRO A 46 37.14 12.40 9.48
C PRO A 46 37.57 11.68 8.19
N GLY A 47 37.39 12.33 7.03
CA GLY A 47 37.83 11.79 5.73
C GLY A 47 36.77 11.00 4.95
N LEU A 48 35.48 11.21 5.25
CA LEU A 48 34.35 10.61 4.54
C LEU A 48 34.42 10.84 3.01
N VAL A 49 34.12 9.80 2.22
CA VAL A 49 34.24 9.78 0.76
C VAL A 49 32.91 10.19 0.11
N ALA A 50 32.97 11.11 -0.86
CA ALA A 50 31.78 11.72 -1.46
C ALA A 50 30.89 10.75 -2.25
N ASP A 51 31.51 9.82 -2.98
CA ASP A 51 30.83 8.85 -3.85
C ASP A 51 30.43 7.55 -3.12
N VAL A 52 30.76 7.43 -1.83
CA VAL A 52 30.36 6.30 -0.99
C VAL A 52 29.07 6.64 -0.25
N VAL A 53 28.16 5.66 -0.21
CA VAL A 53 26.98 5.66 0.65
C VAL A 53 27.13 4.51 1.64
N ASP A 54 26.90 4.79 2.92
CA ASP A 54 26.79 3.77 3.96
C ASP A 54 25.33 3.28 4.07
N LEU A 55 25.13 1.97 4.17
CA LEU A 55 23.86 1.36 4.56
C LEU A 55 24.01 0.78 5.97
N VAL A 56 23.42 1.44 6.95
CA VAL A 56 23.38 0.98 8.34
C VAL A 56 22.10 0.18 8.55
N VAL A 57 22.22 -1.12 8.70
CA VAL A 57 21.11 -2.03 8.97
C VAL A 57 21.04 -2.33 10.47
N THR A 58 19.97 -1.89 11.13
CA THR A 58 19.66 -2.25 12.52
C THR A 58 18.71 -3.45 12.53
N LEU A 59 19.07 -4.51 13.26
CA LEU A 59 18.28 -5.73 13.38
C LEU A 59 17.84 -5.96 14.82
N ASP A 60 16.55 -6.14 15.06
CA ASP A 60 16.07 -6.61 16.36
C ASP A 60 16.49 -8.07 16.56
N VAL A 61 17.03 -8.41 17.73
CA VAL A 61 17.53 -9.77 18.03
C VAL A 61 16.42 -10.83 17.99
N ASP A 62 15.20 -10.42 18.30
CA ASP A 62 14.04 -11.28 18.22
C ASP A 62 13.58 -11.43 16.75
N ASP A 63 13.78 -10.43 15.87
CA ASP A 63 13.58 -10.58 14.43
C ASP A 63 14.60 -11.52 13.77
N VAL A 64 15.86 -11.48 14.23
CA VAL A 64 16.91 -12.42 13.79
C VAL A 64 16.57 -13.87 14.13
N SER A 65 15.82 -14.08 15.21
CA SER A 65 15.42 -15.41 15.69
C SER A 65 14.12 -15.91 15.03
N ASP A 66 13.11 -15.04 14.97
CA ASP A 66 11.72 -15.43 14.67
C ASP A 66 11.25 -15.03 13.26
N ARG A 67 11.96 -14.11 12.57
CA ARG A 67 11.59 -13.58 11.23
C ARG A 67 12.73 -13.69 10.19
N PRO A 68 13.34 -14.88 9.99
CA PRO A 68 14.50 -15.04 9.11
C PRO A 68 14.24 -14.71 7.63
N ASP A 69 12.99 -14.73 7.19
CA ASP A 69 12.54 -14.27 5.87
C ASP A 69 12.71 -12.75 5.69
N VAL A 70 12.39 -11.97 6.72
CA VAL A 70 12.60 -10.50 6.75
C VAL A 70 14.11 -10.21 6.69
N ILE A 71 14.90 -10.95 7.47
CA ILE A 71 16.37 -10.81 7.49
C ILE A 71 16.98 -11.17 6.12
N ALA A 72 16.52 -12.25 5.48
CA ALA A 72 16.96 -12.60 4.13
C ALA A 72 16.64 -11.50 3.12
N ARG A 73 15.42 -10.94 3.15
CA ARG A 73 15.00 -9.87 2.24
C ARG A 73 15.77 -8.56 2.45
N LEU A 74 16.16 -8.23 3.69
CA LEU A 74 17.06 -7.11 3.98
C LEU A 74 18.45 -7.34 3.37
N GLY A 75 18.96 -8.57 3.40
CA GLY A 75 20.21 -8.95 2.74
C GLY A 75 20.14 -8.81 1.21
N GLU A 76 19.04 -9.23 0.58
CA GLU A 76 18.79 -9.00 -0.84
C GLU A 76 18.78 -7.51 -1.19
N VAL A 77 18.04 -6.69 -0.42
CA VAL A 77 17.99 -5.23 -0.62
C VAL A 77 19.38 -4.58 -0.44
N ALA A 78 20.15 -5.01 0.55
CA ALA A 78 21.51 -4.53 0.76
C ALA A 78 22.41 -4.85 -0.45
N GLN A 79 22.38 -6.08 -0.94
CA GLN A 79 23.09 -6.47 -2.17
C GLN A 79 22.60 -5.70 -3.41
N GLU A 80 21.29 -5.50 -3.57
CA GLU A 80 20.69 -4.73 -4.66
C GLU A 80 21.14 -3.25 -4.65
N THR A 81 21.45 -2.66 -3.49
CA THR A 81 21.97 -1.27 -3.41
C THR A 81 23.44 -1.15 -3.84
N GLY A 82 24.28 -2.12 -3.49
CA GLY A 82 25.74 -2.08 -3.73
C GLY A 82 26.50 -1.08 -2.84
N TRP A 83 25.93 -0.71 -1.69
CA TRP A 83 26.49 0.29 -0.76
C TRP A 83 27.42 -0.32 0.30
N HIS A 84 28.18 0.53 1.01
CA HIS A 84 29.03 0.07 2.11
C HIS A 84 28.16 -0.33 3.30
N LEU A 85 28.15 -1.62 3.64
CA LEU A 85 27.17 -2.21 4.54
C LEU A 85 27.71 -2.34 5.97
N ILE A 86 26.95 -1.82 6.94
CA ILE A 86 27.23 -1.91 8.38
C ILE A 86 26.00 -2.52 9.06
N VAL A 87 26.13 -3.73 9.60
CA VAL A 87 25.00 -4.43 10.26
C VAL A 87 25.22 -4.52 11.77
N VAL A 88 24.22 -4.13 12.55
CA VAL A 88 24.25 -4.16 14.02
C VAL A 88 22.96 -4.77 14.56
N VAL A 89 23.07 -5.63 15.58
CA VAL A 89 21.92 -6.28 16.23
C VAL A 89 21.64 -5.61 17.57
N TYR A 90 20.38 -5.38 17.89
CA TYR A 90 19.94 -4.75 19.13
C TYR A 90 18.79 -5.51 19.79
N GLU A 91 18.61 -5.30 21.09
CA GLU A 91 17.46 -5.77 21.85
C GLU A 91 16.47 -4.62 22.05
N ALA A 92 15.21 -4.79 21.66
CA ALA A 92 14.17 -3.77 21.81
C ALA A 92 13.60 -3.66 23.23
N GLU A 93 13.41 -4.80 23.91
CA GLU A 93 12.90 -4.87 25.28
C GLU A 93 14.05 -4.78 26.28
N GLU A 94 14.07 -3.81 27.20
CA GLU A 94 15.10 -3.76 28.27
C GLU A 94 14.82 -4.80 29.39
N ALA A 95 14.76 -6.08 29.01
CA ALA A 95 14.61 -7.21 29.91
C ALA A 95 15.89 -7.40 30.74
N VAL A 96 15.86 -6.96 32.00
CA VAL A 96 17.03 -6.95 32.89
C VAL A 96 17.63 -8.35 33.09
N GLY A 97 18.67 -8.66 32.32
CA GLY A 97 19.35 -9.95 32.35
C GLY A 97 18.80 -11.00 31.37
N LYS A 98 18.09 -10.61 30.30
CA LYS A 98 17.97 -11.46 29.09
C LYS A 98 19.38 -11.71 28.53
N VAL A 99 19.64 -12.95 28.10
CA VAL A 99 20.99 -13.43 27.75
C VAL A 99 20.95 -14.05 26.37
N HIS A 100 21.74 -13.51 25.45
CA HIS A 100 21.79 -13.89 24.06
C HIS A 100 22.98 -14.81 23.78
N ALA A 101 22.84 -15.68 22.78
CA ALA A 101 23.97 -16.19 22.01
C ALA A 101 24.40 -15.13 20.97
N PRO A 102 25.57 -15.27 20.32
CA PRO A 102 25.94 -14.43 19.18
C PRO A 102 24.86 -14.55 18.08
N PRO A 103 24.33 -13.44 17.55
CA PRO A 103 23.30 -13.49 16.51
C PRO A 103 23.81 -14.16 15.24
N VAL A 104 23.00 -15.07 14.67
CA VAL A 104 23.33 -15.77 13.42
C VAL A 104 22.50 -15.16 12.30
N VAL A 105 23.17 -14.45 11.40
CA VAL A 105 22.55 -13.75 10.26
C VAL A 105 23.08 -14.31 8.93
N PRO A 106 22.39 -14.12 7.79
CA PRO A 106 22.87 -14.54 6.48
C PRO A 106 24.22 -13.89 6.12
N PRO A 107 25.08 -14.54 5.32
CA PRO A 107 26.36 -13.97 4.87
C PRO A 107 26.24 -12.66 4.05
N THR A 108 25.03 -12.32 3.61
CA THR A 108 24.68 -11.07 2.92
C THR A 108 24.54 -9.88 3.88
N LEU A 109 24.50 -10.12 5.20
CA LEU A 109 24.41 -9.12 6.26
C LEU A 109 25.56 -9.30 7.29
N PRO A 110 26.83 -9.08 6.91
CA PRO A 110 27.97 -9.25 7.81
C PRO A 110 27.88 -8.30 9.03
N LEU A 111 27.86 -8.87 10.23
CA LEU A 111 27.82 -8.11 11.47
C LEU A 111 29.10 -7.31 11.70
N LEU A 112 28.94 -6.05 12.13
CA LEU A 112 30.01 -5.21 12.67
C LEU A 112 30.58 -5.79 13.97
N GLU A 113 29.72 -6.41 14.77
CA GLU A 113 29.98 -6.84 16.14
C GLU A 113 29.10 -8.08 16.45
N GLY A 114 29.66 -9.10 17.10
CA GLY A 114 28.96 -10.36 17.40
C GLY A 114 28.07 -10.31 18.66
N ARG A 115 27.94 -9.12 19.25
CA ARG A 115 27.23 -8.85 20.51
C ARG A 115 26.01 -7.98 20.24
N VAL A 116 25.04 -8.03 21.16
CA VAL A 116 23.75 -7.32 21.03
C VAL A 116 23.80 -5.97 21.75
N ALA A 117 23.40 -4.91 21.04
CA ALA A 117 23.25 -3.57 21.57
C ALA A 117 21.97 -3.43 22.41
N ARG A 118 22.03 -2.71 23.54
CA ARG A 118 20.83 -2.40 24.33
C ARG A 118 20.09 -1.21 23.72
N GLY A 119 18.95 -1.50 23.07
CA GLY A 119 18.15 -0.51 22.35
C GLY A 119 18.79 -0.03 21.04
N TRP A 120 17.93 0.32 20.08
CA TRP A 120 18.29 0.83 18.76
C TRP A 120 19.30 2.00 18.81
N SER A 121 19.12 2.92 19.76
CA SER A 121 20.02 4.07 19.98
C SER A 121 21.46 3.68 20.33
N THR A 122 21.70 2.50 20.91
CA THR A 122 23.06 1.98 21.12
C THR A 122 23.61 1.39 19.82
N ALA A 123 22.78 0.65 19.07
CA ALA A 123 23.15 0.02 17.81
C ALA A 123 23.61 1.04 16.76
N VAL A 124 22.80 2.09 16.52
CA VAL A 124 23.19 3.20 15.65
C VAL A 124 24.44 3.89 16.19
N GLY A 125 24.57 4.03 17.51
CA GLY A 125 25.75 4.56 18.18
C GLY A 125 27.03 3.77 17.92
N TRP A 126 26.95 2.44 17.76
CA TRP A 126 28.07 1.58 17.36
C TRP A 126 28.40 1.70 15.86
N ALA A 127 27.41 1.99 15.01
CA ALA A 127 27.63 2.14 13.58
C ALA A 127 28.33 3.47 13.19
N VAL A 128 28.04 4.58 13.89
CA VAL A 128 28.54 5.93 13.51
C VAL A 128 30.07 6.01 13.30
N PRO A 129 30.94 5.41 14.16
CA PRO A 129 32.38 5.47 13.98
C PRO A 129 32.92 4.70 12.76
N HIS A 130 32.11 3.85 12.14
CA HIS A 130 32.49 2.96 11.04
C HIS A 130 32.00 3.42 9.66
N LEU A 131 31.32 4.57 9.59
CA LEU A 131 30.87 5.20 8.33
C LEU A 131 32.07 5.56 7.43
N GLN A 132 31.91 5.35 6.13
CA GLN A 132 32.93 5.68 5.12
C GLN A 132 32.45 6.75 4.14
N GLY A 133 31.14 6.92 3.97
CA GLY A 133 30.53 7.83 3.02
C GLY A 133 30.13 9.18 3.61
N THR A 134 30.02 10.21 2.77
CA THR A 134 29.42 11.50 3.16
C THR A 134 27.92 11.39 3.43
N ARG A 135 27.29 10.31 2.96
CA ARG A 135 25.86 10.01 3.04
C ARG A 135 25.66 8.63 3.64
N ALA A 136 24.74 8.51 4.59
CA ALA A 136 24.35 7.25 5.20
C ALA A 136 22.83 7.06 5.07
N VAL A 137 22.40 5.80 4.99
CA VAL A 137 20.99 5.40 5.06
C VAL A 137 20.82 4.47 6.24
N LEU A 138 19.91 4.82 7.15
CA LEU A 138 19.50 3.94 8.25
C LEU A 138 18.28 3.13 7.79
N LEU A 139 18.32 1.83 8.01
CA LEU A 139 17.21 0.90 7.73
C LEU A 139 17.10 -0.13 8.87
N ASP A 140 15.89 -0.37 9.35
CA ASP A 140 15.62 -1.28 10.47
C ASP A 140 14.78 -2.51 10.08
N SER A 141 14.94 -3.63 10.80
CA SER A 141 14.17 -4.87 10.55
C SER A 141 12.66 -4.78 10.82
N THR A 142 12.18 -3.69 11.41
CA THR A 142 10.76 -3.36 11.42
C THR A 142 10.22 -2.87 10.07
N VAL A 143 11.06 -2.56 9.07
CA VAL A 143 10.68 -1.96 7.79
C VAL A 143 10.92 -2.89 6.58
N VAL A 144 9.92 -2.96 5.69
CA VAL A 144 10.06 -3.56 4.33
C VAL A 144 10.13 -2.44 3.28
N VAL A 145 11.16 -2.49 2.44
CA VAL A 145 11.52 -1.46 1.46
C VAL A 145 12.21 -2.10 0.25
N SER A 146 12.46 -1.34 -0.82
CA SER A 146 13.20 -1.80 -2.01
C SER A 146 14.47 -0.95 -2.23
N ALA A 147 15.50 -1.51 -2.86
CA ALA A 147 16.72 -0.75 -3.16
C ALA A 147 16.47 0.52 -4.03
N PRO A 148 15.54 0.54 -5.00
CA PRO A 148 15.13 1.77 -5.69
C PRO A 148 14.54 2.85 -4.76
N HIS A 149 13.76 2.47 -3.73
CA HIS A 149 13.25 3.44 -2.75
C HIS A 149 14.38 4.03 -1.89
N LEU A 150 15.33 3.19 -1.45
CA LEU A 150 16.49 3.66 -0.69
C LEU A 150 17.35 4.62 -1.51
N ARG A 151 17.64 4.29 -2.78
CA ARG A 151 18.35 5.17 -3.72
C ARG A 151 17.68 6.53 -3.82
N ARG A 152 16.35 6.56 -4.00
CA ARG A 152 15.58 7.82 -4.04
C ARG A 152 15.77 8.68 -2.78
N LEU A 153 15.87 8.09 -1.58
CA LEU A 153 16.15 8.89 -0.36
C LEU A 153 17.51 9.60 -0.43
N VAL A 154 18.52 8.97 -1.05
CA VAL A 154 19.85 9.55 -1.27
C VAL A 154 19.84 10.59 -2.38
N ASP A 155 19.09 10.34 -3.47
CA ASP A 155 18.90 11.29 -4.57
C ASP A 155 18.22 12.58 -4.08
N GLU A 156 17.17 12.45 -3.26
CA GLU A 156 16.43 13.59 -2.67
C GLU A 156 17.21 14.27 -1.51
N LEU A 157 18.23 13.61 -0.93
CA LEU A 157 19.14 14.20 0.05
C LEU A 157 20.11 15.18 -0.63
N GLY A 158 20.67 14.75 -1.76
CA GLY A 158 21.55 15.51 -2.63
C GLY A 158 22.89 15.94 -2.00
N ASP A 159 23.79 16.44 -2.84
CA ASP A 159 25.13 16.91 -2.45
C ASP A 159 25.22 18.44 -2.24
N GLY A 160 24.15 19.18 -2.55
CA GLY A 160 24.16 20.65 -2.50
C GLY A 160 24.14 21.22 -1.08
N ASP A 161 24.91 22.29 -0.87
CA ASP A 161 24.77 23.15 0.32
C ASP A 161 23.40 23.85 0.30
N GLY A 162 22.70 23.81 1.44
CA GLY A 162 21.31 24.26 1.56
C GLY A 162 20.25 23.22 1.15
N GLY A 163 20.66 22.04 0.67
CA GLY A 163 19.77 20.87 0.56
C GLY A 163 19.31 20.33 1.91
N PRO A 164 18.37 19.35 1.93
CA PRO A 164 18.00 18.67 3.17
C PRO A 164 19.19 17.92 3.78
N VAL A 165 19.14 17.75 5.10
CA VAL A 165 20.18 17.04 5.88
C VAL A 165 19.73 15.66 6.35
N VAL A 166 18.41 15.43 6.35
CA VAL A 166 17.74 14.16 6.59
C VAL A 166 16.54 14.06 5.63
N VAL A 167 16.37 12.91 4.98
CA VAL A 167 15.21 12.56 4.14
C VAL A 167 14.62 11.25 4.64
N GLN A 168 13.37 11.29 5.11
CA GLN A 168 12.60 10.09 5.50
C GLN A 168 11.73 9.60 4.33
N GLY A 169 11.61 8.28 4.20
CA GLY A 169 10.56 7.67 3.37
C GLY A 169 9.22 7.63 4.09
N VAL A 170 8.15 8.05 3.42
CA VAL A 170 6.78 7.80 3.93
C VAL A 170 6.56 6.29 4.06
N LEU A 171 6.18 5.84 5.25
CA LEU A 171 5.82 4.43 5.52
C LEU A 171 4.31 4.23 5.48
N ARG A 172 3.89 3.09 4.94
CA ARG A 172 2.52 2.59 4.97
C ARG A 172 2.38 1.43 5.97
N ARG A 173 1.16 1.14 6.39
CA ARG A 173 0.77 -0.10 7.08
C ARG A 173 0.38 -1.16 6.05
N PHE A 174 0.26 -2.41 6.48
CA PHE A 174 -0.17 -3.51 5.60
C PHE A 174 -1.57 -3.30 5.00
N ASP A 175 -2.45 -2.54 5.67
CA ASP A 175 -3.77 -2.16 5.13
C ASP A 175 -3.71 -1.16 3.96
N GLY A 176 -2.58 -0.46 3.77
CA GLY A 176 -2.36 0.56 2.73
C GLY A 176 -2.37 2.01 3.25
N THR A 177 -2.87 2.25 4.46
CA THR A 177 -2.83 3.59 5.11
C THR A 177 -1.41 4.00 5.47
N VAL A 178 -1.16 5.29 5.64
CA VAL A 178 0.12 5.85 6.09
C VAL A 178 0.36 5.48 7.57
N ALA A 179 1.49 4.82 7.84
CA ALA A 179 2.01 4.63 9.19
C ALA A 179 2.69 5.90 9.70
N THR A 180 3.48 6.57 8.83
CA THR A 180 4.00 7.92 9.09
C THR A 180 4.49 8.62 7.83
N ALA A 181 4.32 9.94 7.78
CA ALA A 181 5.00 10.85 6.88
C ALA A 181 5.99 11.80 7.59
N GLY A 182 6.44 11.49 8.81
CA GLY A 182 7.37 12.28 9.63
C GLY A 182 6.76 12.70 10.98
N ALA A 183 7.54 13.32 11.88
CA ALA A 183 7.02 13.79 13.16
C ALA A 183 6.12 15.04 13.02
N LEU A 184 5.00 15.05 13.73
CA LEU A 184 4.05 16.15 13.88
C LEU A 184 3.91 16.51 15.37
N ARG A 185 4.37 17.69 15.79
CA ARG A 185 4.49 18.05 17.22
C ARG A 185 3.54 19.18 17.64
N LEU A 186 2.32 18.78 18.01
CA LEU A 186 1.20 19.67 18.32
C LEU A 186 1.15 20.18 19.78
N SER A 187 1.93 19.61 20.71
CA SER A 187 1.88 19.99 22.12
C SER A 187 3.27 19.91 22.80
N PRO A 188 3.57 20.80 23.76
CA PRO A 188 4.79 20.71 24.56
C PRO A 188 4.70 19.57 25.59
N LEU A 189 5.85 18.98 25.95
CA LEU A 189 5.97 17.90 26.95
C LEU A 189 5.18 16.60 26.63
N VAL A 190 4.69 16.44 25.41
CA VAL A 190 3.98 15.27 24.90
C VAL A 190 4.73 14.75 23.67
N SER A 191 4.74 13.44 23.43
CA SER A 191 5.37 12.90 22.22
C SER A 191 4.69 13.44 20.96
N PRO A 192 5.46 13.79 19.92
CA PRO A 192 4.91 13.97 18.58
C PRO A 192 4.06 12.77 18.17
N ALA A 193 3.01 13.05 17.39
CA ALA A 193 2.35 12.07 16.56
C ALA A 193 3.11 11.90 15.25
N SER A 194 2.69 10.92 14.46
CA SER A 194 3.15 10.73 13.10
C SER A 194 2.24 11.53 12.14
N LEU A 195 2.84 12.31 11.25
CA LEU A 195 2.13 13.08 10.22
C LEU A 195 1.39 12.09 9.30
N LEU A 196 0.12 12.40 9.01
CA LEU A 196 -0.79 11.55 8.23
C LEU A 196 -1.00 10.12 8.80
N GLU A 197 -0.77 9.86 10.10
CA GLU A 197 -1.04 8.54 10.69
C GLU A 197 -2.51 8.09 10.45
N GLY A 198 -2.70 6.98 9.74
CA GLY A 198 -4.05 6.45 9.43
C GLY A 198 -4.78 7.14 8.27
N HIS A 199 -4.11 8.02 7.51
CA HIS A 199 -4.61 8.55 6.25
C HIS A 199 -4.40 7.58 5.09
N PRO A 200 -5.19 7.67 4.00
CA PRO A 200 -4.90 6.97 2.75
C PRO A 200 -3.60 7.51 2.11
N ALA A 201 -2.94 6.68 1.30
CA ALA A 201 -1.62 7.01 0.77
C ALA A 201 -1.62 8.22 -0.18
N GLU A 202 -2.73 8.44 -0.88
CA GLU A 202 -3.00 9.54 -1.80
C GLU A 202 -2.93 10.92 -1.12
N ASP A 203 -3.07 10.99 0.21
CA ASP A 203 -2.78 12.22 0.97
C ASP A 203 -1.27 12.49 1.02
N SER A 204 -0.43 11.47 1.19
CA SER A 204 1.02 11.63 1.12
C SER A 204 1.51 11.88 -0.32
N GLU A 205 0.94 11.20 -1.31
CA GLU A 205 1.33 11.33 -2.71
C GLU A 205 0.99 12.73 -3.26
N ARG A 206 -0.12 13.35 -2.82
CA ARG A 206 -0.47 14.74 -3.13
C ARG A 206 0.36 15.79 -2.37
N LEU A 207 0.96 15.46 -1.22
CA LEU A 207 1.96 16.32 -0.59
C LEU A 207 3.28 16.33 -1.36
N GLY A 208 3.68 15.19 -1.95
CA GLY A 208 5.02 15.02 -2.48
C GLY A 208 6.07 15.22 -1.39
N LEU A 209 7.24 15.76 -1.75
CA LEU A 209 8.26 16.13 -0.76
C LEU A 209 7.77 17.29 0.12
N VAL A 210 7.94 17.15 1.43
CA VAL A 210 7.48 18.12 2.43
C VAL A 210 8.45 18.22 3.61
N ASP A 211 8.63 19.43 4.14
CA ASP A 211 9.33 19.68 5.40
C ASP A 211 8.53 19.14 6.60
N VAL A 212 9.23 18.61 7.60
CA VAL A 212 8.63 18.02 8.81
C VAL A 212 9.43 18.41 10.05
N PHE A 213 8.80 18.38 11.24
CA PHE A 213 9.49 18.72 12.49
C PHE A 213 10.73 17.85 12.70
N ALA A 214 10.62 16.55 12.45
CA ALA A 214 11.70 15.57 12.54
C ALA A 214 11.37 14.33 11.69
N ALA A 215 12.36 13.48 11.44
CA ALA A 215 12.10 12.10 11.04
C ALA A 215 11.60 11.31 12.28
N ASP A 216 10.78 10.29 12.09
CA ASP A 216 10.25 9.43 13.16
C ASP A 216 10.15 7.95 12.78
N ALA A 217 10.56 7.56 11.57
CA ALA A 217 10.71 6.16 11.17
C ALA A 217 12.18 5.81 10.86
N PRO A 218 12.66 4.60 11.21
CA PRO A 218 14.02 4.16 10.93
C PRO A 218 14.21 3.70 9.47
N VAL A 219 13.85 4.59 8.53
CA VAL A 219 14.10 4.46 7.08
C VAL A 219 14.39 5.85 6.51
N LEU A 220 15.65 6.28 6.61
CA LEU A 220 16.05 7.64 6.32
C LEU A 220 17.47 7.75 5.76
N ALA A 221 17.66 8.62 4.76
CA ALA A 221 18.96 9.09 4.33
C ALA A 221 19.39 10.32 5.14
N VAL A 222 20.68 10.44 5.42
CA VAL A 222 21.25 11.49 6.30
C VAL A 222 22.69 11.83 5.89
N ARG A 223 23.08 13.10 6.07
CA ARG A 223 24.48 13.54 5.87
C ARG A 223 25.34 13.02 7.03
N SER A 224 26.24 12.09 6.73
CA SER A 224 27.06 11.35 7.72
C SER A 224 27.86 12.27 8.65
N SER A 225 28.35 13.40 8.14
CA SER A 225 29.09 14.40 8.93
C SER A 225 28.29 15.04 10.07
N GLY A 226 26.96 15.01 10.01
CA GLY A 226 26.09 15.45 11.10
C GLY A 226 25.75 14.36 12.13
N LEU A 227 26.07 13.08 11.84
CA LEU A 227 25.58 11.94 12.61
C LEU A 227 26.28 11.79 13.98
N THR A 228 25.56 11.18 14.91
CA THR A 228 25.88 11.08 16.34
C THR A 228 25.08 9.94 16.95
N ALA A 229 25.45 9.49 18.15
CA ALA A 229 24.61 8.59 18.92
C ALA A 229 23.21 9.22 19.18
N PRO A 230 22.10 8.52 18.86
CA PRO A 230 20.74 8.95 19.22
C PRO A 230 20.53 9.06 20.76
N PRO A 231 19.46 9.73 21.23
CA PRO A 231 19.12 9.77 22.65
C PRO A 231 18.90 8.36 23.25
N PRO A 232 19.25 8.13 24.53
CA PRO A 232 19.08 6.84 25.18
C PRO A 232 17.61 6.63 25.60
N THR A 233 16.78 6.18 24.66
CA THR A 233 15.37 5.84 24.91
C THR A 233 14.96 4.58 24.15
N THR A 234 14.00 3.87 24.72
CA THR A 234 13.29 2.71 24.16
C THR A 234 12.14 3.10 23.22
N ASP A 235 11.67 4.35 23.23
CA ASP A 235 10.74 4.85 22.22
C ASP A 235 11.48 5.11 20.90
N MET A 236 11.37 4.15 19.98
CA MET A 236 12.03 4.16 18.68
C MET A 236 11.73 5.44 17.88
N ARG A 237 10.48 5.93 17.91
CA ARG A 237 10.09 7.12 17.16
C ARG A 237 10.70 8.39 17.76
N LEU A 238 10.78 8.49 19.08
CA LEU A 238 11.51 9.56 19.77
C LEU A 238 13.04 9.46 19.59
N ALA A 239 13.61 8.26 19.49
CA ALA A 239 15.03 8.08 19.18
C ALA A 239 15.39 8.62 17.79
N VAL A 240 14.61 8.27 16.76
CA VAL A 240 14.77 8.77 15.38
C VAL A 240 14.53 10.29 15.30
N ALA A 241 13.50 10.80 15.99
CA ALA A 241 13.23 12.24 16.05
C ALA A 241 14.34 13.00 16.80
N GLY A 242 14.88 12.42 17.87
CA GLY A 242 16.05 12.90 18.59
C GLY A 242 17.26 13.04 17.68
N LEU A 243 17.60 11.98 16.95
CA LEU A 243 18.71 11.94 16.00
C LEU A 243 18.56 13.00 14.91
N SER A 244 17.42 13.03 14.21
CA SER A 244 17.21 13.95 13.09
C SER A 244 17.13 15.43 13.50
N ARG A 245 16.56 15.74 14.67
CA ARG A 245 16.64 17.11 15.25
C ARG A 245 18.06 17.51 15.59
N GLU A 246 18.89 16.61 16.12
CA GLU A 246 20.29 16.89 16.47
C GLU A 246 21.16 17.07 15.23
N VAL A 247 20.99 16.25 14.18
CA VAL A 247 21.65 16.43 12.88
C VAL A 247 21.31 17.81 12.29
N ALA A 248 20.02 18.18 12.27
CA ALA A 248 19.60 19.50 11.81
C ALA A 248 20.20 20.64 12.66
N ARG A 249 20.22 20.51 13.99
CA ARG A 249 20.83 21.49 14.89
C ARG A 249 22.33 21.66 14.65
N ARG A 250 23.05 20.60 14.29
CA ARG A 250 24.49 20.65 13.94
C ARG A 250 24.75 21.30 12.59
N ALA A 251 23.92 21.01 11.58
CA ALA A 251 24.04 21.60 10.26
C ALA A 251 23.60 23.09 10.21
N GLY A 252 22.76 23.52 11.14
CA GLY A 252 22.48 24.95 11.40
C GLY A 252 21.02 25.37 11.18
N PRO A 253 20.73 26.68 11.31
CA PRO A 253 19.35 27.20 11.36
C PRO A 253 18.56 27.08 10.05
N HIS A 254 19.20 26.71 8.95
CA HIS A 254 18.57 26.47 7.64
C HIS A 254 18.54 24.98 7.25
N ALA A 255 18.96 24.08 8.13
CA ALA A 255 18.97 22.65 7.88
C ALA A 255 17.54 22.08 7.85
N ARG A 256 17.16 21.50 6.71
CA ARG A 256 15.82 20.95 6.49
C ARG A 256 15.78 19.45 6.77
N VAL A 257 14.75 19.01 7.48
CA VAL A 257 14.36 17.59 7.59
C VAL A 257 13.10 17.42 6.77
N VAL A 258 13.14 16.52 5.79
CA VAL A 258 12.05 16.35 4.83
C VAL A 258 11.58 14.90 4.76
N SER A 259 10.37 14.72 4.28
CA SER A 259 9.72 13.44 4.05
C SER A 259 9.26 13.37 2.60
N THR A 260 9.42 12.22 1.94
CA THR A 260 9.07 12.03 0.53
C THR A 260 8.35 10.68 0.27
N PRO A 261 7.27 10.64 -0.53
CA PRO A 261 6.52 9.41 -0.83
C PRO A 261 7.35 8.35 -1.57
N CYS A 262 7.91 7.42 -0.81
CA CYS A 262 8.75 6.32 -1.30
C CYS A 262 7.93 5.06 -1.61
N GLY A 263 6.91 5.22 -2.47
CA GLY A 263 6.11 4.13 -3.02
C GLY A 263 5.55 3.18 -1.97
N ARG A 264 5.66 1.87 -2.24
CA ARG A 264 5.24 0.77 -1.36
C ARG A 264 6.36 0.39 -0.37
N SER A 265 6.56 1.23 0.65
CA SER A 265 7.43 0.94 1.80
C SER A 265 6.58 0.76 3.06
N PHE A 266 6.84 -0.26 3.88
CA PHE A 266 5.90 -0.72 4.91
C PHE A 266 6.53 -0.86 6.30
N GLU A 267 5.77 -0.45 7.32
CA GLU A 267 5.98 -0.81 8.73
C GLU A 267 5.39 -2.21 8.97
N THR A 268 6.22 -3.18 9.40
CA THR A 268 5.80 -4.58 9.62
C THR A 268 5.12 -4.84 10.96
N ARG A 269 5.48 -4.05 11.98
CA ARG A 269 4.84 -4.02 13.31
C ARG A 269 4.92 -2.60 13.88
N PRO A 270 3.95 -2.14 14.69
CA PRO A 270 4.06 -0.87 15.39
C PRO A 270 5.35 -0.83 16.25
N PRO A 271 6.11 0.27 16.23
CA PRO A 271 7.35 0.37 16.97
C PRO A 271 7.10 0.56 18.47
N VAL A 272 8.09 0.23 19.30
CA VAL A 272 8.04 0.43 20.76
C VAL A 272 7.84 1.92 21.08
N ARG A 273 6.87 2.22 21.95
CA ARG A 273 6.51 3.57 22.41
C ARG A 273 6.45 3.60 23.94
N SER A 274 7.36 4.32 24.60
CA SER A 274 7.66 4.14 26.03
C SER A 274 8.12 5.44 26.69
N LEU A 275 7.72 5.68 27.94
CA LEU A 275 8.08 6.89 28.70
C LEU A 275 9.22 6.62 29.72
N ASP A 276 10.38 6.23 29.20
CA ASP A 276 11.62 6.15 29.99
C ASP A 276 12.21 7.54 30.30
N ALA A 277 13.36 7.56 30.99
CA ALA A 277 14.03 8.80 31.39
C ALA A 277 14.57 9.61 30.19
N GLY A 278 15.10 8.95 29.16
CA GLY A 278 15.61 9.63 27.97
C GLY A 278 14.50 10.23 27.12
N ALA A 279 13.34 9.56 27.04
CA ALA A 279 12.13 10.13 26.47
C ALA A 279 11.69 11.39 27.26
N GLN A 280 11.66 11.33 28.59
CA GLN A 280 11.30 12.47 29.44
C GLN A 280 12.25 13.66 29.25
N ASP A 281 13.58 13.43 29.29
CA ASP A 281 14.59 14.47 29.08
C ASP A 281 14.47 15.12 27.69
N LEU A 282 14.23 14.33 26.64
CA LEU A 282 14.07 14.82 25.28
C LEU A 282 12.82 15.71 25.14
N LEU A 283 11.69 15.29 25.72
CA LEU A 283 10.45 16.08 25.74
C LEU A 283 10.59 17.38 26.55
N VAL A 284 11.34 17.34 27.66
CA VAL A 284 11.66 18.52 28.50
C VAL A 284 12.62 19.47 27.78
N ALA A 285 13.57 18.97 27.00
CA ALA A 285 14.45 19.79 26.16
C ALA A 285 13.69 20.46 25.01
N TRP A 286 12.75 19.74 24.39
CA TRP A 286 11.91 20.24 23.30
C TRP A 286 10.74 21.13 23.75
N ARG A 287 10.55 21.40 25.05
CA ARG A 287 9.38 22.13 25.57
C ARG A 287 9.14 23.50 24.93
N ALA A 288 10.21 24.19 24.54
CA ALA A 288 10.16 25.55 23.97
C ALA A 288 10.16 25.58 22.43
N LEU A 289 10.25 24.43 21.76
CA LEU A 289 10.16 24.35 20.31
C LEU A 289 8.69 24.45 19.85
N SER A 290 8.50 24.91 18.63
CA SER A 290 7.25 24.83 17.88
C SER A 290 7.43 23.97 16.62
N ASP A 291 6.31 23.51 16.07
CA ASP A 291 6.22 22.89 14.75
C ASP A 291 5.41 23.83 13.86
N VAL A 292 5.99 24.26 12.75
CA VAL A 292 5.33 25.12 11.75
C VAL A 292 5.16 24.41 10.41
N ASP A 293 5.78 23.25 10.24
CA ASP A 293 5.89 22.56 8.96
C ASP A 293 4.84 21.46 8.86
N GLY A 294 4.62 20.70 9.95
CA GLY A 294 3.53 19.72 10.05
C GLY A 294 2.13 20.33 9.86
N PRO A 295 1.76 21.42 10.58
CA PRO A 295 0.50 22.13 10.35
C PRO A 295 0.38 22.72 8.94
N ARG A 296 1.50 23.14 8.34
CA ARG A 296 1.55 23.68 6.97
C ARG A 296 1.41 22.59 5.91
N ALA A 297 1.91 21.38 6.17
CA ALA A 297 1.66 20.21 5.34
C ALA A 297 0.16 19.86 5.34
N LEU A 298 -0.46 19.78 6.51
CA LEU A 298 -1.90 19.53 6.64
C LEU A 298 -2.75 20.60 5.92
N ALA A 299 -2.37 21.87 6.04
CA ALA A 299 -3.03 22.96 5.31
C ALA A 299 -2.90 22.85 3.77
N ARG A 300 -1.81 22.26 3.23
CA ARG A 300 -1.67 22.00 1.79
C ARG A 300 -2.67 20.95 1.26
N LEU A 301 -3.21 20.09 2.12
CA LEU A 301 -4.28 19.14 1.79
C LEU A 301 -5.69 19.71 2.04
N GLY A 302 -5.80 20.96 2.50
CA GLY A 302 -7.06 21.53 2.93
C GLY A 302 -7.55 20.97 4.26
N PHE A 303 -6.63 20.68 5.19
CA PHE A 303 -6.95 20.29 6.56
C PHE A 303 -6.52 21.37 7.57
N GLU A 304 -7.45 21.77 8.44
CA GLU A 304 -7.20 22.58 9.63
C GLU A 304 -7.05 21.69 10.87
N VAL A 305 -6.02 21.92 11.68
CA VAL A 305 -5.89 21.30 13.00
C VAL A 305 -6.74 22.08 13.99
N ALA A 306 -7.61 21.39 14.73
CA ALA A 306 -8.43 22.00 15.78
C ALA A 306 -7.55 22.54 16.93
N ALA A 307 -8.01 23.61 17.59
CA ALA A 307 -7.30 24.20 18.72
C ALA A 307 -7.20 23.24 19.92
N ASP A 308 -8.23 22.41 20.13
CA ASP A 308 -8.22 21.33 21.12
C ASP A 308 -7.50 20.10 20.54
N VAL A 309 -6.24 19.92 20.95
CA VAL A 309 -5.40 18.79 20.55
C VAL A 309 -5.54 17.66 21.58
N PRO A 310 -6.26 16.56 21.29
CA PRO A 310 -6.38 15.44 22.23
C PRO A 310 -5.05 14.70 22.40
N VAL A 311 -4.83 14.24 23.63
CA VAL A 311 -3.65 13.45 23.99
C VAL A 311 -4.07 12.02 24.30
N SER A 312 -3.68 11.08 23.44
CA SER A 312 -3.96 9.66 23.62
C SER A 312 -2.84 8.96 24.40
N PRO A 313 -3.15 8.09 25.38
CA PRO A 313 -2.17 7.17 25.93
C PRO A 313 -1.85 6.05 24.94
N VAL A 314 -0.59 5.66 24.85
CA VAL A 314 -0.12 4.50 24.09
C VAL A 314 0.50 3.50 25.08
N PRO A 315 -0.07 2.30 25.25
CA PRO A 315 0.47 1.28 26.15
C PRO A 315 1.69 0.59 25.50
N PRO A 316 2.80 0.35 26.22
CA PRO A 316 4.04 -0.21 25.64
C PRO A 316 4.14 -1.73 25.72
N GLY A 317 3.11 -2.43 26.20
CA GLY A 317 3.30 -3.73 26.83
C GLY A 317 3.76 -3.55 28.28
N GLU A 318 4.98 -3.98 28.61
CA GLU A 318 5.48 -4.04 30.00
C GLU A 318 6.03 -2.72 30.56
N HIS A 319 6.35 -1.73 29.71
CA HIS A 319 6.94 -0.45 30.13
C HIS A 319 5.89 0.65 30.48
N ALA A 320 6.34 1.83 30.88
CA ALA A 320 5.48 2.96 31.24
C ALA A 320 4.87 3.65 29.99
N GLY A 321 3.53 3.69 29.92
CA GLY A 321 2.78 4.23 28.79
C GLY A 321 3.08 5.70 28.46
N ILE A 322 3.46 5.97 27.21
CA ILE A 322 3.70 7.32 26.71
C ILE A 322 2.39 7.99 26.25
N ARG A 323 2.42 9.31 26.13
CA ARG A 323 1.33 10.15 25.64
C ARG A 323 1.68 10.77 24.30
N VAL A 324 0.76 10.71 23.35
CA VAL A 324 0.90 11.21 21.98
C VAL A 324 -0.17 12.25 21.69
N SER A 325 0.20 13.41 21.14
CA SER A 325 -0.72 14.49 20.76
C SER A 325 -1.30 14.23 19.36
N ARG A 326 -2.52 13.69 19.26
CA ARG A 326 -3.15 13.40 17.97
C ARG A 326 -3.84 14.66 17.40
N PRO A 327 -3.70 14.97 16.10
CA PRO A 327 -4.51 16.01 15.49
C PRO A 327 -5.98 15.60 15.49
N LEU A 328 -6.87 16.52 15.85
CA LEU A 328 -8.23 16.53 15.30
C LEU A 328 -8.20 17.40 14.07
N LEU A 329 -8.46 16.81 12.91
CA LEU A 329 -8.50 17.51 11.65
C LEU A 329 -9.93 17.94 11.32
N ARG A 330 -10.05 18.98 10.50
CA ARG A 330 -11.29 19.36 9.83
C ARG A 330 -10.96 19.73 8.39
N ARG A 331 -11.82 19.40 7.45
CA ARG A 331 -11.76 19.96 6.09
C ARG A 331 -11.87 21.49 6.18
N SER A 332 -10.90 22.18 5.61
CA SER A 332 -10.95 23.62 5.33
C SER A 332 -11.99 23.88 4.25
N VAL A 333 -13.28 23.87 4.64
CA VAL A 333 -14.37 24.32 3.78
C VAL A 333 -14.06 25.76 3.40
N GLY A 334 -13.64 25.97 2.16
CA GLY A 334 -12.91 27.17 1.76
C GLY A 334 -13.64 28.45 2.15
N ARG A 335 -13.06 29.20 3.11
CA ARG A 335 -13.49 30.58 3.41
C ARG A 335 -13.23 31.41 2.16
N ALA A 336 -14.27 31.51 1.32
CA ALA A 336 -14.13 31.82 -0.10
C ALA A 336 -13.35 33.11 -0.35
N ALA A 337 -12.16 32.97 -0.92
CA ALA A 337 -11.36 34.06 -1.47
C ALA A 337 -11.99 34.54 -2.80
N LEU A 338 -13.24 35.01 -2.74
CA LEU A 338 -14.07 35.60 -3.80
C LEU A 338 -14.33 34.77 -5.08
N VAL A 339 -13.69 33.61 -5.26
CA VAL A 339 -13.98 32.67 -6.34
C VAL A 339 -15.17 31.79 -5.96
N ARG A 340 -16.25 31.85 -6.75
CA ARG A 340 -17.25 30.78 -6.80
C ARG A 340 -16.75 29.71 -7.76
N GLU A 341 -16.28 28.58 -7.24
CA GLU A 341 -16.19 27.36 -8.05
C GLU A 341 -17.62 26.96 -8.48
N PRO A 342 -17.86 26.64 -9.77
CA PRO A 342 -19.21 26.28 -10.25
C PRO A 342 -19.65 24.89 -9.75
N THR A 343 -18.69 24.04 -9.43
CA THR A 343 -18.85 22.69 -8.90
C THR A 343 -17.95 22.58 -7.67
N PRO A 344 -18.43 22.13 -6.51
CA PRO A 344 -17.59 22.01 -5.32
C PRO A 344 -16.62 20.84 -5.45
N ARG A 345 -15.42 21.00 -4.88
CA ARG A 345 -14.40 19.96 -4.74
C ARG A 345 -14.70 19.07 -3.52
N LEU A 346 -15.46 18.00 -3.74
CA LEU A 346 -15.75 16.97 -2.73
C LEU A 346 -14.57 15.98 -2.60
N ARG A 347 -14.46 15.34 -1.45
CA ARG A 347 -13.54 14.21 -1.19
C ARG A 347 -14.27 12.87 -1.24
N TRP A 348 -13.77 11.97 -2.06
CA TRP A 348 -14.34 10.65 -2.36
C TRP A 348 -13.42 9.52 -1.89
N SER A 349 -13.92 8.60 -1.06
CA SER A 349 -13.33 7.26 -0.92
C SER A 349 -13.97 6.27 -1.90
N LEU A 350 -13.14 5.60 -2.69
CA LEU A 350 -13.54 4.50 -3.58
C LEU A 350 -13.20 3.16 -2.92
N LYS A 351 -14.19 2.41 -2.43
CA LYS A 351 -13.98 1.18 -1.65
C LYS A 351 -14.05 -0.06 -2.54
N THR A 352 -13.00 -0.87 -2.54
CA THR A 352 -12.77 -1.99 -3.50
C THR A 352 -12.59 -3.35 -2.80
N ALA A 353 -12.91 -4.46 -3.46
CA ALA A 353 -12.68 -5.81 -2.90
C ALA A 353 -11.21 -6.30 -3.05
N ALA A 354 -10.36 -5.53 -3.73
CA ALA A 354 -8.94 -5.84 -3.92
C ALA A 354 -8.17 -5.87 -2.59
N TRP A 355 -7.24 -6.83 -2.45
CA TRP A 355 -6.35 -6.90 -1.31
C TRP A 355 -5.24 -5.82 -1.36
N PRO A 356 -4.79 -5.28 -0.22
CA PRO A 356 -3.58 -4.46 -0.21
C PRO A 356 -2.33 -5.29 -0.54
N GLY A 357 -1.30 -4.61 -1.05
CA GLY A 357 -0.05 -5.22 -1.52
C GLY A 357 -0.18 -6.00 -2.85
N GLU A 358 0.90 -6.68 -3.23
CA GLU A 358 1.01 -7.45 -4.49
C GLU A 358 -0.19 -8.35 -4.77
N ARG A 359 -0.70 -9.02 -3.73
CA ARG A 359 -1.84 -9.94 -3.80
C ARG A 359 -3.07 -9.35 -4.50
N GLY A 360 -3.27 -8.03 -4.42
CA GLY A 360 -4.36 -7.31 -5.07
C GLY A 360 -3.94 -6.38 -6.21
N ASP A 361 -2.65 -6.28 -6.55
CA ASP A 361 -2.21 -5.41 -7.65
C ASP A 361 -2.70 -5.96 -9.01
N ASP A 362 -2.72 -7.28 -9.21
CA ASP A 362 -3.27 -7.98 -10.40
C ASP A 362 -4.82 -8.14 -10.40
N TRP A 363 -5.57 -7.32 -9.66
CA TRP A 363 -7.04 -7.41 -9.59
C TRP A 363 -7.69 -6.35 -10.47
N GLY A 364 -8.72 -6.74 -11.23
CA GLY A 364 -9.48 -5.82 -12.08
C GLY A 364 -10.01 -4.61 -11.30
N ASP A 365 -10.54 -4.85 -10.09
CA ASP A 365 -10.97 -3.84 -9.11
C ASP A 365 -9.92 -2.73 -8.85
N THR A 366 -8.63 -3.09 -8.78
CA THR A 366 -7.52 -2.13 -8.56
C THR A 366 -7.34 -1.18 -9.73
N HIS A 367 -7.52 -1.66 -10.96
CA HIS A 367 -7.43 -0.83 -12.16
C HIS A 367 -8.72 -0.02 -12.36
N PHE A 368 -9.89 -0.66 -12.24
CA PHE A 368 -11.20 -0.03 -12.32
C PHE A 368 -11.33 1.17 -11.37
N ALA A 369 -10.90 1.01 -10.11
CA ALA A 369 -10.95 2.09 -9.13
C ALA A 369 -9.93 3.20 -9.40
N ARG A 370 -8.74 2.86 -9.94
CA ARG A 370 -7.72 3.84 -10.34
C ARG A 370 -8.20 4.69 -11.53
N ASP A 371 -8.79 4.05 -12.53
CA ASP A 371 -9.29 4.72 -13.73
C ASP A 371 -10.51 5.62 -13.40
N LEU A 372 -11.42 5.14 -12.53
CA LEU A 372 -12.50 5.95 -11.98
C LEU A 372 -11.99 7.11 -11.09
N ALA A 373 -10.95 6.89 -10.30
CA ALA A 373 -10.32 7.96 -9.51
C ALA A 373 -9.69 9.03 -10.41
N GLY A 374 -8.99 8.62 -11.47
CA GLY A 374 -8.46 9.53 -12.49
C GLY A 374 -9.55 10.40 -13.12
N ALA A 375 -10.67 9.79 -13.53
CA ALA A 375 -11.82 10.51 -14.08
C ALA A 375 -12.45 11.51 -13.08
N LEU A 376 -12.68 11.09 -11.83
CA LEU A 376 -13.20 11.99 -10.78
C LEU A 376 -12.22 13.13 -10.45
N THR A 377 -10.91 12.87 -10.40
CA THR A 377 -9.87 13.91 -10.24
C THR A 377 -9.80 14.85 -11.45
N GLY A 378 -10.06 14.36 -12.67
CA GLY A 378 -10.26 15.18 -13.87
C GLY A 378 -11.44 16.15 -13.78
N LEU A 379 -12.45 15.83 -12.95
CA LEU A 379 -13.57 16.71 -12.59
C LEU A 379 -13.27 17.57 -11.33
N GLY A 380 -12.00 17.72 -10.97
CA GLY A 380 -11.52 18.55 -9.86
C GLY A 380 -11.83 18.00 -8.47
N GLN A 381 -12.23 16.74 -8.34
CA GLN A 381 -12.55 16.11 -7.06
C GLN A 381 -11.28 15.58 -6.36
N ASP A 382 -11.31 15.57 -5.02
CA ASP A 382 -10.31 14.86 -4.22
C ASP A 382 -10.71 13.38 -4.15
N VAL A 383 -9.81 12.45 -4.47
CA VAL A 383 -10.13 11.01 -4.49
C VAL A 383 -9.05 10.19 -3.78
N VAL A 384 -9.48 9.14 -3.08
CA VAL A 384 -8.65 8.13 -2.40
C VAL A 384 -9.25 6.74 -2.62
N VAL A 385 -8.43 5.69 -2.73
CA VAL A 385 -8.87 4.32 -3.04
C VAL A 385 -8.65 3.39 -1.85
N ASP A 386 -9.75 3.02 -1.18
CA ASP A 386 -9.70 2.03 -0.12
C ASP A 386 -9.66 0.61 -0.71
N ARG A 387 -8.67 -0.15 -0.26
CA ARG A 387 -8.60 -1.60 -0.47
C ARG A 387 -9.26 -2.33 0.70
N ARG A 388 -9.46 -3.64 0.56
CA ARG A 388 -10.22 -4.52 1.47
C ARG A 388 -9.97 -4.31 2.97
N LEU A 389 -8.76 -3.91 3.38
CA LEU A 389 -8.39 -3.72 4.79
C LEU A 389 -8.46 -2.26 5.26
N SER A 390 -8.61 -1.27 4.38
CA SER A 390 -8.74 0.16 4.72
C SER A 390 -10.17 0.70 4.59
N HIS A 391 -11.18 -0.16 4.36
CA HIS A 391 -12.60 0.23 4.21
C HIS A 391 -13.19 1.08 5.35
N ALA A 392 -12.55 1.06 6.52
CA ALA A 392 -12.74 2.04 7.59
C ALA A 392 -11.36 2.55 8.01
N ARG A 393 -11.24 3.86 8.24
CA ARG A 393 -10.00 4.55 8.62
C ARG A 393 -10.28 5.48 9.82
N PRO A 394 -10.32 4.98 11.07
CA PRO A 394 -10.88 5.69 12.23
C PRO A 394 -10.17 6.98 12.72
N GLY A 395 -9.32 7.59 11.89
CA GLY A 395 -8.77 8.93 12.07
C GLY A 395 -8.65 9.74 10.77
N SER A 396 -9.33 9.32 9.69
CA SER A 396 -9.37 10.02 8.41
C SER A 396 -10.58 9.73 7.50
N ASP A 397 -11.55 8.90 7.90
CA ASP A 397 -12.82 8.69 7.17
C ASP A 397 -13.91 9.70 7.55
N ASP A 398 -13.76 10.43 8.65
CA ASP A 398 -14.53 11.62 9.01
C ASP A 398 -14.27 12.84 8.09
N LEU A 399 -13.22 12.76 7.27
CA LEU A 399 -12.81 13.81 6.34
C LEU A 399 -13.36 13.64 4.91
N ASP A 400 -13.95 12.48 4.59
CA ASP A 400 -14.52 12.19 3.27
C ASP A 400 -15.95 12.75 3.14
N ASP A 401 -16.24 13.44 2.04
CA ASP A 401 -17.59 13.94 1.73
C ASP A 401 -18.48 12.83 1.11
N VAL A 402 -17.88 11.86 0.41
CA VAL A 402 -18.56 10.76 -0.29
C VAL A 402 -17.83 9.43 -0.08
N SER A 403 -18.57 8.36 0.19
CA SER A 403 -18.07 6.97 0.28
C SER A 403 -18.73 6.12 -0.81
N LEU A 404 -18.04 5.89 -1.91
CA LEU A 404 -18.51 5.07 -3.05
C LEU A 404 -17.96 3.64 -2.95
N VAL A 405 -18.86 2.68 -2.72
CA VAL A 405 -18.56 1.24 -2.69
C VAL A 405 -18.69 0.65 -4.09
N LEU A 406 -17.56 0.20 -4.64
CA LEU A 406 -17.49 -0.60 -5.86
C LEU A 406 -17.74 -2.06 -5.47
N ARG A 407 -19.03 -2.43 -5.43
CA ARG A 407 -19.51 -3.68 -4.85
C ARG A 407 -19.34 -4.83 -5.84
N GLY A 408 -18.30 -5.61 -5.59
CA GLY A 408 -18.08 -6.95 -6.16
C GLY A 408 -18.25 -8.02 -5.08
N LEU A 409 -17.16 -8.70 -4.70
CA LEU A 409 -17.21 -9.81 -3.73
C LEU A 409 -17.59 -9.37 -2.30
N ASP A 410 -16.95 -8.33 -1.77
CA ASP A 410 -17.05 -8.00 -0.34
C ASP A 410 -18.18 -7.01 -0.02
N ARG A 411 -18.89 -7.26 1.09
CA ARG A 411 -19.76 -6.27 1.72
C ARG A 411 -18.93 -5.31 2.56
N THR A 412 -19.13 -4.01 2.32
CA THR A 412 -18.29 -2.93 2.83
C THR A 412 -18.99 -2.13 3.94
N PRO A 413 -18.31 -1.68 5.01
CA PRO A 413 -18.88 -0.77 5.99
C PRO A 413 -19.21 0.61 5.41
N LEU A 414 -20.37 1.13 5.80
CA LEU A 414 -20.79 2.52 5.53
C LEU A 414 -19.86 3.50 6.25
N SER A 415 -19.69 4.69 5.67
CA SER A 415 -19.07 5.81 6.38
C SER A 415 -20.15 6.63 7.12
N PRO A 416 -20.06 6.84 8.44
CA PRO A 416 -21.05 7.63 9.18
C PRO A 416 -21.02 9.14 8.90
N SER A 417 -19.93 9.64 8.31
CA SER A 417 -19.66 11.05 8.00
C SER A 417 -20.05 11.47 6.58
N ALA A 418 -20.03 10.52 5.64
CA ALA A 418 -20.09 10.78 4.20
C ALA A 418 -21.43 10.39 3.58
N LEU A 419 -21.73 10.91 2.39
CA LEU A 419 -22.82 10.37 1.56
C LEU A 419 -22.47 8.97 1.08
N ASN A 420 -23.32 7.97 1.35
CA ASN A 420 -22.99 6.57 1.05
C ASN A 420 -23.57 6.17 -0.32
N VAL A 421 -22.69 5.86 -1.28
CA VAL A 421 -23.06 5.45 -2.64
C VAL A 421 -22.68 3.99 -2.86
N LEU A 422 -23.62 3.18 -3.34
CA LEU A 422 -23.39 1.80 -3.76
C LEU A 422 -23.36 1.71 -5.28
N TRP A 423 -22.35 1.08 -5.86
CA TRP A 423 -22.35 0.65 -7.26
C TRP A 423 -22.08 -0.85 -7.32
N VAL A 424 -23.12 -1.65 -7.58
CA VAL A 424 -22.99 -3.09 -7.81
C VAL A 424 -22.38 -3.31 -9.18
N ILE A 425 -21.12 -3.69 -9.22
CA ILE A 425 -20.39 -3.97 -10.46
C ILE A 425 -20.39 -5.46 -10.80
N SER A 426 -20.41 -6.35 -9.81
CA SER A 426 -20.45 -7.79 -10.00
C SER A 426 -21.12 -8.51 -8.82
N HIS A 427 -21.32 -9.82 -8.95
CA HIS A 427 -21.85 -10.70 -7.90
C HIS A 427 -23.18 -10.27 -7.26
N PRO A 428 -24.25 -10.09 -8.06
CA PRO A 428 -25.57 -9.67 -7.56
C PRO A 428 -26.15 -10.61 -6.50
N ASP A 429 -25.84 -11.91 -6.54
CA ASP A 429 -26.31 -12.91 -5.58
C ASP A 429 -25.76 -12.71 -4.16
N LEU A 430 -24.74 -11.85 -4.00
CA LEU A 430 -24.19 -11.47 -2.70
C LEU A 430 -24.80 -10.18 -2.14
N VAL A 431 -25.69 -9.50 -2.88
CA VAL A 431 -26.26 -8.20 -2.51
C VAL A 431 -27.67 -8.37 -1.94
N SER A 432 -27.82 -8.08 -0.65
CA SER A 432 -29.12 -8.26 0.04
C SER A 432 -30.02 -7.01 -0.02
N PRO A 433 -31.36 -7.15 0.04
CA PRO A 433 -32.28 -5.99 0.15
C PRO A 433 -31.97 -5.07 1.35
N GLY A 434 -31.55 -5.64 2.49
CA GLY A 434 -31.14 -4.85 3.66
C GLY A 434 -29.76 -4.20 3.54
N GLU A 435 -28.94 -4.62 2.58
CA GLU A 435 -27.72 -3.90 2.17
C GLU A 435 -28.07 -2.76 1.22
N LEU A 436 -28.92 -3.01 0.21
CA LEU A 436 -29.45 -1.95 -0.65
C LEU A 436 -30.15 -0.86 0.17
N GLY A 437 -30.97 -1.23 1.16
CA GLY A 437 -31.65 -0.28 2.02
C GLY A 437 -30.74 0.67 2.83
N SER A 438 -29.46 0.35 3.00
CA SER A 438 -28.55 1.11 3.87
C SER A 438 -27.68 2.18 3.19
N PHE A 439 -27.85 2.43 1.89
CA PHE A 439 -27.12 3.48 1.15
C PHE A 439 -28.01 4.68 0.78
N ASP A 440 -27.43 5.82 0.45
CA ASP A 440 -28.16 6.99 -0.07
C ASP A 440 -28.51 6.80 -1.55
N LEU A 441 -27.50 6.49 -2.37
CA LEU A 441 -27.58 6.32 -3.81
C LEU A 441 -27.16 4.90 -4.20
N ARG A 442 -27.81 4.34 -5.23
CA ARG A 442 -27.66 2.92 -5.62
C ARG A 442 -27.58 2.81 -7.14
N PHE A 443 -26.54 2.15 -7.60
CA PHE A 443 -26.26 1.91 -9.01
C PHE A 443 -25.97 0.43 -9.25
N ALA A 444 -26.25 -0.08 -10.45
CA ALA A 444 -25.91 -1.45 -10.82
C ALA A 444 -25.51 -1.58 -12.30
N ALA A 445 -24.51 -2.43 -12.58
CA ALA A 445 -24.02 -2.71 -13.93
C ALA A 445 -24.91 -3.66 -14.76
N SER A 446 -26.22 -3.63 -14.51
CA SER A 446 -27.27 -4.36 -15.21
C SER A 446 -28.56 -3.53 -15.21
N GLU A 447 -29.13 -3.29 -16.40
CA GLU A 447 -30.43 -2.61 -16.54
C GLU A 447 -31.58 -3.49 -16.03
N THR A 448 -31.56 -4.79 -16.37
CA THR A 448 -32.61 -5.75 -15.99
C THR A 448 -32.66 -5.98 -14.48
N TRP A 449 -31.50 -6.08 -13.82
CA TRP A 449 -31.43 -6.24 -12.36
C TRP A 449 -31.85 -4.96 -11.64
N ALA A 450 -31.35 -3.80 -12.08
CA ALA A 450 -31.71 -2.51 -11.49
C ALA A 450 -33.22 -2.26 -11.50
N GLY A 451 -33.88 -2.48 -12.65
CA GLY A 451 -35.33 -2.35 -12.78
C GLY A 451 -36.10 -3.36 -11.92
N ARG A 452 -35.72 -4.64 -11.98
CA ARG A 452 -36.37 -5.72 -11.22
C ARG A 452 -36.26 -5.51 -9.71
N VAL A 453 -35.06 -5.28 -9.20
CA VAL A 453 -34.79 -5.13 -7.76
C VAL A 453 -35.35 -3.82 -7.21
N SER A 454 -35.45 -2.75 -8.02
CA SER A 454 -36.19 -1.54 -7.64
C SER A 454 -37.67 -1.83 -7.38
N GLY A 455 -38.30 -2.63 -8.24
CA GLY A 455 -39.70 -3.03 -8.08
C GLY A 455 -39.93 -3.98 -6.90
N GLU A 456 -39.01 -4.93 -6.67
CA GLU A 456 -39.11 -5.91 -5.58
C GLU A 456 -38.85 -5.31 -4.19
N THR A 457 -37.92 -4.35 -4.08
CA THR A 457 -37.47 -3.81 -2.78
C THR A 457 -38.03 -2.43 -2.45
N GLY A 458 -38.55 -1.70 -3.43
CA GLY A 458 -38.94 -0.29 -3.28
C GLY A 458 -37.76 0.69 -3.16
N HIS A 459 -36.51 0.19 -3.18
CA HIS A 459 -35.31 1.02 -3.21
C HIS A 459 -34.89 1.28 -4.65
N VAL A 460 -34.92 2.53 -5.10
CA VAL A 460 -34.50 2.89 -6.47
C VAL A 460 -33.02 2.55 -6.68
N VAL A 461 -32.77 1.59 -7.56
CA VAL A 461 -31.45 1.24 -8.11
C VAL A 461 -31.40 1.71 -9.55
N GLU A 462 -30.37 2.47 -9.89
CA GLU A 462 -30.22 3.04 -11.23
C GLU A 462 -29.26 2.20 -12.09
N PRO A 463 -29.57 1.97 -13.38
CA PRO A 463 -28.62 1.35 -14.29
C PRO A 463 -27.37 2.23 -14.45
N LEU A 464 -26.21 1.65 -14.19
CA LEU A 464 -24.90 2.24 -14.45
C LEU A 464 -23.95 1.11 -14.85
N LEU A 465 -23.92 0.82 -16.15
CA LEU A 465 -23.03 -0.19 -16.73
C LEU A 465 -21.57 0.10 -16.41
N GLN A 466 -20.71 -0.92 -16.43
CA GLN A 466 -19.26 -0.74 -16.31
C GLN A 466 -18.70 0.14 -17.44
N ALA A 467 -17.39 0.43 -17.36
CA ALA A 467 -16.74 1.44 -18.18
C ALA A 467 -15.25 1.13 -18.39
N THR A 468 -14.61 1.91 -19.24
CA THR A 468 -13.18 1.79 -19.55
C THR A 468 -12.51 3.17 -19.60
N ASP A 469 -11.19 3.19 -19.67
CA ASP A 469 -10.40 4.41 -19.88
C ASP A 469 -9.95 4.49 -21.36
N PRO A 470 -10.55 5.36 -22.18
CA PRO A 470 -10.15 5.52 -23.59
C PRO A 470 -8.75 6.12 -23.78
N GLY A 471 -8.12 6.68 -22.74
CA GLY A 471 -6.72 7.09 -22.75
C GLY A 471 -5.75 5.90 -22.68
N ARG A 472 -6.21 4.75 -22.18
CA ARG A 472 -5.44 3.51 -22.05
C ARG A 472 -5.88 2.45 -23.07
N PHE A 473 -7.19 2.26 -23.22
CA PHE A 473 -7.82 1.32 -24.14
C PHE A 473 -8.28 2.06 -25.41
N ALA A 474 -7.38 2.15 -26.39
CA ALA A 474 -7.61 2.82 -27.67
C ALA A 474 -7.13 1.96 -28.86
N PRO A 475 -7.64 2.20 -30.08
CA PRO A 475 -7.04 1.68 -31.31
C PRO A 475 -5.60 2.17 -31.47
N GLY A 476 -4.80 1.45 -32.26
CA GLY A 476 -3.39 1.78 -32.43
C GLY A 476 -2.58 0.62 -33.04
N PRO A 477 -1.25 0.77 -33.16
CA PRO A 477 -0.41 -0.19 -33.83
C PRO A 477 -0.46 -1.57 -33.16
N VAL A 478 -0.60 -2.60 -33.98
CA VAL A 478 -0.57 -4.01 -33.60
C VAL A 478 0.79 -4.35 -33.01
N ASP A 479 0.78 -5.01 -31.85
CA ASP A 479 1.97 -5.57 -31.20
C ASP A 479 2.22 -6.99 -31.73
N ALA A 480 3.32 -7.17 -32.45
CA ALA A 480 3.66 -8.43 -33.11
C ALA A 480 3.89 -9.61 -32.14
N GLU A 481 4.20 -9.36 -30.87
CA GLU A 481 4.35 -10.41 -29.85
C GLU A 481 3.00 -10.93 -29.34
N LEU A 482 1.96 -10.09 -29.42
CA LEU A 482 0.64 -10.32 -28.82
C LEU A 482 -0.45 -10.66 -29.87
N VAL A 483 -0.12 -10.69 -31.16
CA VAL A 483 -1.03 -11.11 -32.23
C VAL A 483 -1.65 -12.47 -31.88
N SER A 484 -2.97 -12.53 -31.96
CA SER A 484 -3.79 -13.71 -31.69
C SER A 484 -4.94 -13.73 -32.71
N ASP A 485 -5.30 -14.89 -33.24
CA ASP A 485 -6.52 -14.98 -34.05
C ASP A 485 -7.74 -14.81 -33.13
N VAL A 486 -7.82 -15.65 -32.09
CA VAL A 486 -8.84 -15.58 -31.05
C VAL A 486 -8.17 -15.44 -29.68
N LEU A 487 -8.37 -14.32 -29.00
CA LEU A 487 -7.73 -13.99 -27.72
C LEU A 487 -8.69 -14.18 -26.54
N PHE A 488 -8.21 -14.83 -25.47
CA PHE A 488 -8.87 -14.83 -24.17
C PHE A 488 -7.90 -14.41 -23.06
N VAL A 489 -8.33 -13.49 -22.18
CA VAL A 489 -7.54 -13.05 -21.02
C VAL A 489 -8.35 -13.19 -19.73
N GLY A 490 -7.88 -14.05 -18.84
CA GLY A 490 -8.44 -14.25 -17.50
C GLY A 490 -8.14 -15.63 -16.91
N ARG A 491 -8.01 -15.70 -15.59
CA ARG A 491 -7.81 -16.96 -14.84
C ARG A 491 -9.01 -17.90 -14.99
N THR A 492 -8.80 -19.21 -14.79
CA THR A 492 -9.86 -20.24 -14.87
C THR A 492 -10.96 -20.09 -13.83
N ARG A 493 -10.67 -19.47 -12.67
CA ARG A 493 -11.54 -19.48 -11.48
C ARG A 493 -11.78 -20.90 -10.92
N GLY A 494 -10.89 -21.86 -11.21
CA GLY A 494 -11.03 -23.26 -10.80
C GLY A 494 -12.01 -24.09 -11.65
N VAL A 495 -12.50 -23.55 -12.77
CA VAL A 495 -13.41 -24.24 -13.69
C VAL A 495 -12.92 -24.13 -15.14
N PHE A 496 -13.25 -25.11 -15.99
CA PHE A 496 -13.05 -24.97 -17.43
C PHE A 496 -14.14 -24.06 -17.99
N ARG A 497 -13.84 -22.77 -18.13
CA ARG A 497 -14.82 -21.72 -18.48
C ARG A 497 -15.41 -21.98 -19.87
N PRO A 498 -16.75 -21.90 -20.05
CA PRO A 498 -17.42 -22.33 -21.28
C PRO A 498 -16.82 -21.77 -22.56
N VAL A 499 -16.60 -20.46 -22.68
CA VAL A 499 -16.13 -19.84 -23.93
C VAL A 499 -14.77 -20.38 -24.42
N VAL A 500 -13.86 -20.72 -23.50
CA VAL A 500 -12.56 -21.31 -23.88
C VAL A 500 -12.69 -22.79 -24.22
N ARG A 501 -13.51 -23.54 -23.47
CA ARG A 501 -13.85 -24.94 -23.78
C ARG A 501 -14.49 -25.06 -25.16
N ASP A 502 -15.47 -24.19 -25.43
CA ASP A 502 -16.28 -24.21 -26.63
C ASP A 502 -15.46 -23.78 -27.84
N ALA A 503 -14.57 -22.78 -27.71
CA ALA A 503 -13.66 -22.39 -28.78
C ALA A 503 -12.59 -23.46 -29.10
N VAL A 504 -12.10 -24.18 -28.08
CA VAL A 504 -11.20 -25.34 -28.27
C VAL A 504 -11.96 -26.50 -28.94
N ALA A 505 -13.18 -26.82 -28.51
CA ALA A 505 -14.02 -27.85 -29.11
C ALA A 505 -14.43 -27.49 -30.56
N ALA A 506 -14.65 -26.20 -30.82
CA ALA A 506 -14.89 -25.63 -32.15
C ALA A 506 -13.65 -25.66 -33.06
N GLY A 507 -12.46 -26.00 -32.57
CA GLY A 507 -11.22 -26.00 -33.36
C GLY A 507 -10.84 -24.61 -33.88
N LEU A 508 -10.90 -23.60 -33.00
CA LEU A 508 -10.42 -22.24 -33.26
C LEU A 508 -8.98 -22.06 -32.75
N ASP A 509 -8.21 -21.15 -33.38
CA ASP A 509 -6.85 -20.80 -32.96
C ASP A 509 -6.89 -19.83 -31.76
N VAL A 510 -7.13 -20.40 -30.58
CA VAL A 510 -7.27 -19.67 -29.32
C VAL A 510 -5.93 -19.52 -28.62
N SER A 511 -5.62 -18.28 -28.26
CA SER A 511 -4.52 -17.89 -27.37
C SER A 511 -5.08 -17.43 -26.02
N VAL A 512 -4.62 -18.06 -24.93
CA VAL A 512 -5.07 -17.83 -23.55
C VAL A 512 -3.98 -17.22 -22.70
N TRP A 513 -4.31 -16.17 -21.95
CA TRP A 513 -3.48 -15.62 -20.88
C TRP A 513 -4.19 -15.74 -19.52
N GLY A 514 -3.53 -16.36 -18.54
CA GLY A 514 -4.00 -16.47 -17.17
C GLY A 514 -3.59 -17.76 -16.45
N ASP A 515 -3.70 -17.73 -15.12
CA ASP A 515 -3.41 -18.85 -14.24
C ASP A 515 -4.50 -19.95 -14.30
N GLY A 516 -4.06 -21.19 -14.05
CA GLY A 516 -4.87 -22.40 -13.93
C GLY A 516 -5.21 -23.14 -15.22
N TRP A 517 -4.82 -22.63 -16.40
CA TRP A 517 -5.19 -23.23 -17.70
C TRP A 517 -4.36 -24.45 -18.09
N SER A 518 -3.13 -24.57 -17.57
CA SER A 518 -2.20 -25.66 -17.85
C SER A 518 -2.82 -27.03 -17.52
N GLY A 519 -3.01 -27.86 -18.55
CA GLY A 519 -3.64 -29.18 -18.43
C GLY A 519 -5.16 -29.22 -18.64
N LEU A 520 -5.84 -28.07 -18.73
CA LEU A 520 -7.26 -27.99 -19.15
C LEU A 520 -7.43 -27.76 -20.65
N VAL A 521 -6.45 -27.14 -21.30
CA VAL A 521 -6.43 -26.85 -22.75
C VAL A 521 -5.26 -27.55 -23.45
N PRO A 522 -5.32 -27.77 -24.78
CA PRO A 522 -4.23 -28.36 -25.55
C PRO A 522 -2.90 -27.59 -25.42
N PRO A 523 -1.74 -28.28 -25.58
CA PRO A 523 -0.43 -27.64 -25.63
C PRO A 523 -0.37 -26.53 -26.69
N GLY A 524 0.24 -25.39 -26.36
CA GLY A 524 0.35 -24.22 -27.23
C GLY A 524 -0.76 -23.18 -27.08
N VAL A 525 -1.93 -23.54 -26.52
CA VAL A 525 -3.05 -22.61 -26.29
C VAL A 525 -2.73 -21.59 -25.20
N VAL A 526 -2.04 -22.00 -24.13
CA VAL A 526 -1.59 -21.08 -23.06
C VAL A 526 -0.36 -20.31 -23.52
N ARG A 527 -0.48 -18.97 -23.58
CA ARG A 527 0.61 -18.04 -23.93
C ARG A 527 1.39 -17.56 -22.70
N GLY A 528 0.76 -17.56 -21.53
CA GLY A 528 1.39 -17.27 -20.24
C GLY A 528 0.40 -17.26 -19.08
N GLU A 529 0.91 -17.44 -17.86
CA GLU A 529 0.10 -17.53 -16.63
C GLU A 529 -0.39 -16.16 -16.13
N SER A 530 0.22 -15.08 -16.60
CA SER A 530 -0.27 -13.71 -16.42
C SER A 530 0.07 -12.85 -17.64
N LEU A 531 -0.69 -11.77 -17.82
CA LEU A 531 -0.41 -10.69 -18.78
C LEU A 531 -0.48 -9.37 -17.99
N PRO A 532 0.61 -8.58 -17.89
CA PRO A 532 0.60 -7.29 -17.21
C PRO A 532 -0.50 -6.38 -17.75
N ASN A 533 -1.19 -5.65 -16.87
CA ASN A 533 -2.37 -4.86 -17.25
C ASN A 533 -2.03 -3.75 -18.26
N GLU A 534 -0.78 -3.29 -18.26
CA GLU A 534 -0.22 -2.30 -19.19
C GLU A 534 -0.07 -2.86 -20.61
N ARG A 535 0.10 -4.19 -20.78
CA ARG A 535 0.08 -4.86 -22.10
C ARG A 535 -1.34 -5.24 -22.55
N LEU A 536 -2.35 -5.15 -21.68
CA LEU A 536 -3.71 -5.57 -22.00
C LEU A 536 -4.35 -4.81 -23.18
N PRO A 537 -4.22 -3.46 -23.30
CA PRO A 537 -4.70 -2.74 -24.50
C PRO A 537 -3.97 -3.15 -25.78
N ALA A 538 -2.69 -3.53 -25.67
CA ALA A 538 -1.89 -3.98 -26.81
C ALA A 538 -2.32 -5.38 -27.27
N ALA A 539 -2.67 -6.28 -26.34
CA ALA A 539 -3.22 -7.58 -26.66
C ALA A 539 -4.59 -7.47 -27.36
N TYR A 540 -5.54 -6.70 -26.79
CA TYR A 540 -6.88 -6.57 -27.37
C TYR A 540 -6.85 -5.95 -28.78
N ARG A 541 -6.10 -4.86 -29.03
CA ARG A 541 -6.02 -4.27 -30.39
C ARG A 541 -5.27 -5.13 -31.41
N SER A 542 -4.54 -6.14 -30.95
CA SER A 542 -3.75 -7.08 -31.79
C SER A 542 -4.46 -8.40 -32.06
N ALA A 543 -5.57 -8.66 -31.37
CA ALA A 543 -6.44 -9.81 -31.63
C ALA A 543 -7.35 -9.56 -32.85
N ARG A 544 -7.68 -10.60 -33.63
CA ARG A 544 -8.77 -10.51 -34.62
C ARG A 544 -10.14 -10.60 -33.93
N VAL A 545 -10.27 -11.45 -32.91
CA VAL A 545 -11.45 -11.54 -32.04
C VAL A 545 -11.02 -11.65 -30.58
N VAL A 546 -11.68 -10.91 -29.68
CA VAL A 546 -11.57 -11.10 -28.22
C VAL A 546 -12.77 -11.89 -27.71
N LEU A 547 -12.51 -12.97 -26.97
CA LEU A 547 -13.53 -13.78 -26.30
C LEU A 547 -13.81 -13.24 -24.89
N ASN A 548 -15.08 -13.28 -24.50
CA ASN A 548 -15.54 -12.93 -23.17
C ASN A 548 -16.49 -13.98 -22.57
N ASP A 549 -16.47 -14.10 -21.24
CA ASP A 549 -17.49 -14.77 -20.44
C ASP A 549 -17.60 -14.11 -19.06
N HIS A 550 -18.80 -14.21 -18.49
CA HIS A 550 -19.18 -13.62 -17.22
C HIS A 550 -19.02 -14.62 -16.07
N TRP A 551 -19.46 -14.27 -14.86
CA TRP A 551 -19.79 -15.28 -13.84
C TRP A 551 -21.25 -15.72 -14.02
N ALA A 552 -21.63 -16.89 -13.50
CA ALA A 552 -22.97 -17.45 -13.74
C ALA A 552 -24.12 -16.62 -13.13
N ASP A 553 -23.86 -15.91 -12.03
CA ASP A 553 -24.75 -14.92 -11.43
C ASP A 553 -24.85 -13.66 -12.30
N MET A 554 -23.71 -13.13 -12.76
CA MET A 554 -23.65 -11.97 -13.65
C MET A 554 -24.37 -12.23 -14.98
N ALA A 555 -24.12 -13.37 -15.62
CA ALA A 555 -24.73 -13.74 -16.90
C ALA A 555 -26.26 -13.84 -16.79
N ARG A 556 -26.75 -14.48 -15.71
CA ARG A 556 -28.18 -14.69 -15.45
C ARG A 556 -28.92 -13.38 -15.17
N GLU A 557 -28.28 -12.43 -14.48
CA GLU A 557 -28.89 -11.18 -14.04
C GLU A 557 -28.62 -9.97 -14.97
N GLY A 558 -27.92 -10.15 -16.09
CA GLY A 558 -27.68 -9.08 -17.07
C GLY A 558 -26.46 -8.17 -16.78
N PHE A 559 -25.51 -8.60 -15.95
CA PHE A 559 -24.35 -7.78 -15.57
C PHE A 559 -23.22 -7.86 -16.60
N VAL A 560 -22.96 -6.75 -17.29
CA VAL A 560 -21.90 -6.64 -18.30
C VAL A 560 -20.53 -6.44 -17.64
N SER A 561 -19.55 -7.27 -18.01
CA SER A 561 -18.20 -7.27 -17.42
C SER A 561 -17.19 -6.36 -18.14
N ASN A 562 -16.21 -5.82 -17.39
CA ASN A 562 -15.30 -4.77 -17.86
C ASN A 562 -14.56 -5.10 -19.16
N ARG A 563 -14.14 -6.36 -19.34
CA ARG A 563 -13.43 -6.86 -20.52
C ARG A 563 -14.12 -6.47 -21.83
N ILE A 564 -15.46 -6.44 -21.84
CA ILE A 564 -16.22 -6.02 -23.03
C ILE A 564 -15.93 -4.55 -23.36
N PHE A 565 -16.06 -3.65 -22.38
CA PHE A 565 -15.79 -2.22 -22.57
C PHE A 565 -14.32 -1.97 -22.96
N ASP A 566 -13.39 -2.61 -22.26
CA ASP A 566 -11.94 -2.50 -22.52
C ASP A 566 -11.56 -2.99 -23.93
N ALA A 567 -12.10 -4.13 -24.37
CA ALA A 567 -11.82 -4.68 -25.69
C ALA A 567 -12.46 -3.84 -26.80
N LEU A 568 -13.74 -3.46 -26.66
CA LEU A 568 -14.43 -2.63 -27.66
C LEU A 568 -13.79 -1.24 -27.80
N ALA A 569 -13.28 -0.64 -26.71
CA ALA A 569 -12.58 0.64 -26.77
C ALA A 569 -11.24 0.56 -27.52
N THR A 570 -10.56 -0.60 -27.51
CA THR A 570 -9.42 -0.84 -28.42
C THR A 570 -9.81 -1.07 -29.88
N GLY A 571 -11.10 -0.98 -30.22
CA GLY A 571 -11.62 -1.27 -31.55
C GLY A 571 -11.67 -2.77 -31.89
N ALA A 572 -11.48 -3.66 -30.91
CA ALA A 572 -11.50 -5.11 -31.14
C ALA A 572 -12.95 -5.65 -31.29
N PRO A 573 -13.22 -6.57 -32.22
CA PRO A 573 -14.46 -7.36 -32.24
C PRO A 573 -14.54 -8.26 -31.00
N VAL A 574 -15.71 -8.29 -30.35
CA VAL A 574 -15.94 -9.10 -29.14
C VAL A 574 -17.03 -10.14 -29.38
N VAL A 575 -16.76 -11.37 -28.93
CA VAL A 575 -17.75 -12.46 -28.86
C VAL A 575 -17.91 -12.91 -27.40
N SER A 576 -19.15 -13.03 -26.92
CA SER A 576 -19.45 -13.36 -25.51
C SER A 576 -20.46 -14.50 -25.38
N ASP A 577 -20.51 -15.10 -24.19
CA ASP A 577 -21.72 -15.76 -23.67
C ASP A 577 -22.97 -14.86 -23.74
N SER A 578 -24.14 -15.48 -23.80
CA SER A 578 -25.43 -14.76 -23.82
C SER A 578 -25.77 -14.17 -22.44
N VAL A 579 -26.13 -12.88 -22.43
CA VAL A 579 -26.44 -12.09 -21.22
C VAL A 579 -27.63 -11.16 -21.52
N PRO A 580 -28.68 -11.10 -20.68
CA PRO A 580 -29.83 -10.22 -20.88
C PRO A 580 -29.42 -8.74 -21.02
N GLY A 581 -30.02 -8.04 -21.99
CA GLY A 581 -29.76 -6.63 -22.28
C GLY A 581 -28.45 -6.33 -23.03
N LEU A 582 -27.47 -7.24 -23.05
CA LEU A 582 -26.11 -6.99 -23.56
C LEU A 582 -26.07 -6.39 -24.98
N SER A 583 -26.89 -6.91 -25.88
CA SER A 583 -26.96 -6.45 -27.27
C SER A 583 -27.58 -5.05 -27.40
N ASP A 584 -28.55 -4.72 -26.56
CA ASP A 584 -29.26 -3.43 -26.60
C ASP A 584 -28.42 -2.34 -25.94
N SER A 585 -27.92 -2.63 -24.72
CA SER A 585 -27.04 -1.79 -23.90
C SER A 585 -25.70 -1.42 -24.57
N LEU A 586 -25.31 -2.13 -25.64
CA LEU A 586 -24.11 -1.87 -26.44
C LEU A 586 -24.40 -1.77 -27.95
N CYS A 587 -25.64 -1.48 -28.35
CA CYS A 587 -26.05 -1.22 -29.73
C CYS A 587 -25.55 -2.26 -30.77
N GLY A 588 -25.51 -3.54 -30.40
CA GLY A 588 -25.05 -4.64 -31.27
C GLY A 588 -23.53 -4.76 -31.46
N LEU A 589 -22.71 -4.03 -30.69
CA LEU A 589 -21.24 -4.07 -30.80
C LEU A 589 -20.62 -5.40 -30.35
N VAL A 590 -21.36 -6.25 -29.64
CA VAL A 590 -20.95 -7.59 -29.19
C VAL A 590 -21.80 -8.65 -29.90
N ARG A 591 -21.17 -9.72 -30.41
CA ARG A 591 -21.89 -10.91 -30.88
C ARG A 591 -21.99 -11.93 -29.74
N THR A 592 -23.16 -12.49 -29.49
CA THR A 592 -23.35 -13.59 -28.52
C THR A 592 -23.40 -14.94 -29.24
N TYR A 593 -23.00 -16.03 -28.56
CA TYR A 593 -23.08 -17.40 -29.09
C TYR A 593 -23.84 -18.33 -28.12
N GLU A 594 -24.41 -19.42 -28.66
CA GLU A 594 -25.07 -20.46 -27.84
C GLU A 594 -24.39 -21.85 -27.89
N THR A 595 -23.66 -22.19 -28.97
CA THR A 595 -23.03 -23.51 -29.15
C THR A 595 -21.61 -23.41 -29.75
N PRO A 596 -20.74 -24.44 -29.63
CA PRO A 596 -19.43 -24.44 -30.27
C PRO A 596 -19.46 -24.24 -31.79
N ASP A 597 -20.44 -24.80 -32.49
CA ASP A 597 -20.60 -24.62 -33.94
C ASP A 597 -21.03 -23.18 -34.30
N ASP A 598 -21.90 -22.60 -33.48
CA ASP A 598 -22.32 -21.20 -33.60
C ASP A 598 -21.16 -20.23 -33.31
N LEU A 599 -20.36 -20.50 -32.27
CA LEU A 599 -19.13 -19.77 -31.98
C LEU A 599 -18.12 -19.88 -33.14
N ARG A 600 -17.94 -21.09 -33.69
CA ARG A 600 -17.07 -21.31 -34.87
C ARG A 600 -17.53 -20.46 -36.04
N ARG A 601 -18.83 -20.49 -36.35
CA ARG A 601 -19.45 -19.72 -37.42
C ARG A 601 -19.26 -18.22 -37.18
N ILE A 602 -19.66 -17.70 -36.02
CA ILE A 602 -19.54 -16.28 -35.66
C ILE A 602 -18.11 -15.77 -35.77
N VAL A 603 -17.13 -16.56 -35.32
CA VAL A 603 -15.69 -16.20 -35.38
C VAL A 603 -15.15 -16.25 -36.80
N LEU A 604 -15.64 -17.13 -37.67
CA LEU A 604 -15.27 -17.14 -39.09
C LEU A 604 -15.99 -16.02 -39.89
N ASP A 605 -17.21 -15.65 -39.48
CA ASP A 605 -18.00 -14.53 -39.99
C ASP A 605 -17.49 -13.14 -39.51
N ILE A 606 -16.35 -13.07 -38.82
CA ILE A 606 -15.66 -11.82 -38.47
C ILE A 606 -14.46 -11.65 -39.42
N GLU A 607 -14.70 -10.95 -40.53
CA GLU A 607 -13.62 -10.44 -41.38
C GLU A 607 -12.75 -9.43 -40.62
N ARG A 608 -11.54 -9.16 -41.14
CA ARG A 608 -10.65 -8.15 -40.58
C ARG A 608 -11.16 -6.76 -40.95
N GLU A 609 -11.97 -6.18 -40.06
CA GLU A 609 -12.62 -4.88 -40.23
C GLU A 609 -11.64 -3.75 -40.60
N PRO A 610 -12.06 -2.76 -41.43
CA PRO A 610 -11.31 -1.53 -41.67
C PRO A 610 -11.02 -0.75 -40.39
N GLU A 611 -9.89 -0.05 -40.34
CA GLU A 611 -9.47 0.71 -39.15
C GLU A 611 -10.47 1.84 -38.81
N GLU A 612 -11.17 2.38 -39.81
CA GLU A 612 -12.24 3.36 -39.65
C GLU A 612 -13.42 2.80 -38.81
N ALA A 613 -13.82 1.55 -39.05
CA ALA A 613 -14.90 0.89 -38.32
C ALA A 613 -14.48 0.56 -36.88
N ARG A 614 -13.22 0.13 -36.69
CA ARG A 614 -12.61 -0.08 -35.37
C ARG A 614 -12.53 1.23 -34.57
N ALA A 615 -12.17 2.32 -35.24
CA ALA A 615 -12.15 3.68 -34.67
C ALA A 615 -13.57 4.25 -34.42
N GLU A 616 -14.59 3.82 -35.15
CA GLU A 616 -15.99 4.17 -34.88
C GLU A 616 -16.54 3.45 -33.63
N ARG A 617 -16.32 2.14 -33.53
CA ARG A 617 -16.58 1.36 -32.30
C ARG A 617 -15.92 2.02 -31.09
N ALA A 618 -14.62 2.30 -31.18
CA ALA A 618 -13.86 2.92 -30.10
C ALA A 618 -14.39 4.29 -29.68
N ARG A 619 -14.73 5.17 -30.64
CA ARG A 619 -15.33 6.49 -30.36
C ARG A 619 -16.67 6.37 -29.65
N SER A 620 -17.55 5.48 -30.12
CA SER A 620 -18.87 5.25 -29.49
C SER A 620 -18.73 4.79 -28.03
N VAL A 621 -17.81 3.86 -27.75
CA VAL A 621 -17.50 3.38 -26.40
C VAL A 621 -16.88 4.49 -25.53
N ALA A 622 -15.99 5.32 -26.08
CA ALA A 622 -15.38 6.43 -25.36
C ALA A 622 -16.41 7.52 -24.97
N GLU A 623 -17.39 7.78 -25.83
CA GLU A 623 -18.45 8.77 -25.59
C GLU A 623 -19.46 8.27 -24.54
N HIS A 624 -19.93 7.02 -24.65
CA HIS A 624 -21.06 6.51 -23.85
C HIS A 624 -20.64 5.61 -22.66
N HIS A 625 -19.44 5.03 -22.67
CA HIS A 625 -18.99 4.04 -21.68
C HIS A 625 -17.55 4.28 -21.16
N SER A 626 -17.09 5.53 -21.15
CA SER A 626 -15.86 5.92 -20.47
C SER A 626 -16.06 6.14 -18.96
N PHE A 627 -14.99 5.95 -18.16
CA PHE A 627 -15.00 6.33 -16.74
C PHE A 627 -15.29 7.82 -16.55
N ASP A 628 -14.88 8.67 -17.50
CA ASP A 628 -15.26 10.08 -17.62
C ASP A 628 -16.79 10.29 -17.60
N ALA A 629 -17.54 9.54 -18.42
CA ALA A 629 -19.00 9.62 -18.44
C ALA A 629 -19.62 9.13 -17.11
N ARG A 630 -19.05 8.09 -16.49
CA ARG A 630 -19.50 7.58 -15.19
C ARG A 630 -19.21 8.55 -14.04
N ALA A 631 -18.02 9.15 -14.01
CA ALA A 631 -17.61 10.12 -13.01
C ALA A 631 -18.49 11.38 -13.04
N ARG A 632 -18.83 11.89 -14.24
CA ARG A 632 -19.77 13.01 -14.41
C ARG A 632 -21.14 12.67 -13.84
N LEU A 633 -21.71 11.52 -14.23
CA LEU A 633 -23.02 11.07 -13.75
C LEU A 633 -23.01 10.89 -12.22
N LEU A 634 -22.03 10.18 -11.66
CA LEU A 634 -21.90 9.96 -10.22
C LEU A 634 -21.82 11.29 -9.46
N LEU A 635 -20.98 12.22 -9.93
CA LEU A 635 -20.84 13.56 -9.34
C LEU A 635 -22.15 14.35 -9.41
N ASP A 636 -22.83 14.37 -10.55
CA ASP A 636 -24.12 15.07 -10.70
C ASP A 636 -25.20 14.50 -9.75
N ARG A 637 -25.30 13.18 -9.60
CA ARG A 637 -26.28 12.56 -8.69
C ARG A 637 -25.94 12.81 -7.22
N VAL A 638 -24.66 12.80 -6.86
CA VAL A 638 -24.19 13.23 -5.52
C VAL A 638 -24.54 14.70 -5.26
N LEU A 639 -24.28 15.60 -6.21
CA LEU A 639 -24.57 17.03 -6.05
C LEU A 639 -26.07 17.33 -5.98
N VAL A 640 -26.91 16.58 -6.68
CA VAL A 640 -28.38 16.66 -6.54
C VAL A 640 -28.82 16.14 -5.15
N ARG A 641 -28.24 15.02 -4.68
CA ARG A 641 -28.57 14.44 -3.37
C ARG A 641 -28.13 15.34 -2.21
N LEU A 642 -26.95 15.96 -2.28
CA LEU A 642 -26.45 16.93 -1.30
C LEU A 642 -27.22 18.27 -1.29
N ARG A 643 -27.98 18.59 -2.34
CA ARG A 643 -28.89 19.76 -2.39
C ARG A 643 -30.31 19.45 -1.90
N THR A 644 -30.60 18.18 -1.58
CA THR A 644 -31.92 17.67 -1.20
C THR A 644 -31.89 16.87 0.11
N ALA A 645 -30.74 16.84 0.78
CA ALA A 645 -30.56 16.47 2.17
C ALA A 645 -30.75 17.70 3.08
#